data_AF-W5QDA9-F1
#
_entry.id   AF-W5QDA9-F1
#
_cell.length_a   1.000
_cell.length_b   1.000
_cell.length_c   1.000
_cell.angle_alpha   90.00
_cell.angle_beta   90.00
_cell.angle_gamma   90.00
#
_symmetry.space_group_name_H-M   'P 1'
#
loop_
_entity.id
_entity.type
_entity.pdbx_description
1 polymer ?
#
loop_
_entity_poly.entity_id
_entity_poly.type
_entity_poly.pdbx_seq_one_letter_code
_entity_poly.pdbx_strand_id
1 'polypeptide(L)'
;MDGQISNLTYLRKDFTDEWLEVFRRSFLQTSQELPKIIIILSLICMIGALLNQHLKDFPIPLPVILFLLGCSFEMLSYTSDQVQEYADAIQWMDSHLFFNLFTPIIIFTVAFDMDVYLLHKLFWQIVFITIPGFLINYTLILWYLASVNKLLLKTTPWLLFSAILVSLDPMLTSSAIKDLGLSRSLVSLINGESLMTSVMSLITFTVIVDIDLSLHKNMIQSLAYVIMKEIWLHLIVSFSFGLASSKLIQLWMSTVFGEDVNHISLSFSFLYLIFYICKKIGELTEMSGIFTLVIMGLFLNSTSFKPGVEALLLENCRFWNCLSFVAFLMVFTFTGLLIPAHTYLYISFSDIYYSLNIYLTLIMFRLLVFLLLSPLLSQLGHGFSWRWAFIMVWSEMKGTPNINLALLLAYFEKSFGSEREKSQILFHGVSVSLISLIVNRFILPMAVTKLGLRDVTSTKYKSLYYTFQHFQELTKSVASALKFDRDLANADWNIVEKTIILQNPYALGQGETKEHQKVKCLHCNKEVDDNLNVEATELANRRLLSAQIASYQRQYRSETLSQSAVQVLVGAAGSFGEKKVEYMNAETIKNYSESKKILVITRRVLLNWVYNTKKEKGIPSRHCFLRACHKIVFTDEFECIGYLVILMNMFPIIISCISVLNDIYETELTYANYSFLAFYIMEALLKIAAMRKEYFFHAWNLFELTITLVGIIDVMLIETNSINYYIFDLVQTAIIVKVVRFLRILRILKLVTPRLLQILDKRMSHQLSFRYAILKGYVQGEADIMTIIDKIASSKQVKQMLLRRVTKNTGYAMKELGYLEYDHPEIAVTMKTKEEINVMLSLAKEIVKVFRLKGILHKIEGSEINKIIMAKKRDILDFQPTYKPLTVDEALYHIPWLHKDKEHISFIQERSRVVTFDCGNDIFEEGDEPKGIYVIISGMVKLQRSKPGLGIDQIIWESEEKDYQITYTDFVISGAVIGELNCLTNAPMNYSATCKTVVETCFIPKNHLYEAFEQFCPHIEYRMWLKLGLSITAKKIREHLSYEDWNYKMQLKLSNIYVKDIPKNTKTDIYDETVIYVILMTTLSGLFQQCCKKSSLSPKLKPRHLEKIQGTEDFTKVTIVQTSIYSKRFRWNTRKYIASHKPAHPT
;
A
#
# COMPACT_ATOMS: atom_id res chain seq x y z
N MET A 1 59.10 50.29 -19.96
CA MET A 1 57.95 50.21 -20.90
C MET A 1 57.80 48.74 -21.28
N ASP A 2 57.46 47.82 -20.39
CA ASP A 2 56.39 47.77 -19.38
C ASP A 2 55.00 47.98 -19.96
N GLY A 3 54.26 46.87 -20.08
CA GLY A 3 52.82 46.86 -20.31
C GLY A 3 52.34 45.71 -21.21
N GLN A 4 51.77 44.68 -20.59
CA GLN A 4 50.74 43.79 -21.16
C GLN A 4 51.15 42.59 -22.06
N ILE A 5 51.93 41.66 -21.50
CA ILE A 5 51.98 40.24 -21.98
C ILE A 5 51.53 39.23 -20.89
N SER A 6 50.98 39.67 -19.76
CA SER A 6 50.69 38.80 -18.61
C SER A 6 49.23 38.34 -18.39
N ASN A 7 48.28 38.57 -19.32
CA ASN A 7 46.84 38.40 -19.01
C ASN A 7 46.06 37.30 -19.76
N LEU A 8 46.64 36.55 -20.72
CA LEU A 8 45.87 35.54 -21.46
C LEU A 8 46.16 34.07 -21.12
N THR A 9 47.20 33.78 -20.34
CA THR A 9 47.46 32.44 -19.79
C THR A 9 46.78 32.17 -18.44
N TYR A 10 46.12 33.17 -17.86
CA TYR A 10 45.44 33.07 -16.56
C TYR A 10 44.02 32.49 -16.62
N LEU A 11 43.37 32.46 -17.80
CA LEU A 11 41.93 32.10 -17.89
C LEU A 11 41.63 30.63 -18.22
N ARG A 12 42.64 29.77 -18.44
CA ARG A 12 42.43 28.36 -18.84
C ARG A 12 42.93 27.32 -17.83
N LYS A 13 43.53 27.73 -16.70
CA LYS A 13 43.94 26.81 -15.63
C LYS A 13 42.92 26.69 -14.49
N ASP A 14 42.05 27.69 -14.30
CA ASP A 14 41.19 27.74 -13.10
C ASP A 14 40.04 26.71 -13.11
N PHE A 15 39.52 26.29 -14.27
CA PHE A 15 38.32 25.44 -14.31
C PHE A 15 38.57 23.93 -14.04
N THR A 16 39.79 23.43 -14.24
CA THR A 16 40.13 22.01 -14.00
C THR A 16 40.87 21.81 -12.68
N ASP A 17 41.64 22.80 -12.22
CA ASP A 17 42.28 22.74 -10.91
C ASP A 17 41.28 23.00 -9.77
N GLU A 18 40.20 23.78 -9.97
CA GLU A 18 39.18 24.00 -8.92
C GLU A 18 38.45 22.71 -8.48
N TRP A 19 38.11 21.80 -9.39
CA TRP A 19 37.45 20.55 -8.99
C TRP A 19 38.39 19.61 -8.26
N LEU A 20 39.65 19.55 -8.68
CA LEU A 20 40.69 18.77 -8.03
C LEU A 20 41.10 19.40 -6.69
N GLU A 21 41.15 20.73 -6.60
CA GLU A 21 41.42 21.50 -5.38
C GLU A 21 40.24 21.51 -4.42
N VAL A 22 38.99 21.49 -4.86
CA VAL A 22 37.81 21.31 -4.00
C VAL A 22 37.79 19.89 -3.44
N PHE A 23 38.07 18.88 -4.27
CA PHE A 23 38.22 17.50 -3.78
C PHE A 23 39.42 17.36 -2.83
N ARG A 24 40.54 18.02 -3.13
CA ARG A 24 41.77 17.98 -2.32
C ARG A 24 41.68 18.80 -1.03
N ARG A 25 41.02 19.97 -1.02
CA ARG A 25 40.74 20.76 0.19
C ARG A 25 39.67 20.11 1.05
N SER A 26 38.62 19.56 0.45
CA SER A 26 37.47 19.04 1.20
C SER A 26 37.71 17.64 1.79
N PHE A 27 38.51 16.79 1.12
CA PHE A 27 38.72 15.39 1.55
C PHE A 27 40.15 15.04 2.02
N LEU A 28 41.20 15.73 1.53
CA LEU A 28 42.59 15.36 1.83
C LEU A 28 43.21 16.15 2.99
N GLN A 29 42.72 17.36 3.28
CA GLN A 29 43.24 18.23 4.35
C GLN A 29 42.67 17.90 5.75
N THR A 30 41.58 17.13 5.81
CA THR A 30 40.83 16.72 7.02
C THR A 30 41.25 15.36 7.60
N SER A 31 42.29 14.73 7.07
CA SER A 31 42.57 13.29 7.25
C SER A 31 43.04 12.86 8.66
N GLN A 32 43.60 13.76 9.49
CA GLN A 32 44.08 13.40 10.84
C GLN A 32 42.99 13.39 11.92
N GLU A 33 41.93 14.22 11.78
CA GLU A 33 40.85 14.36 12.78
C GLU A 33 39.62 13.48 12.48
N LEU A 34 39.47 12.99 11.25
CA LEU A 34 38.32 12.19 10.81
C LEU A 34 38.04 10.95 11.69
N PRO A 35 39.04 10.15 12.11
CA PRO A 35 38.79 9.01 12.99
C PRO A 35 38.24 9.41 14.36
N LYS A 36 38.70 10.53 14.92
CA LYS A 36 38.23 11.05 16.21
C LYS A 36 36.77 11.50 16.11
N ILE A 37 36.43 12.23 15.04
CA ILE A 37 35.05 12.66 14.77
C ILE A 37 34.11 11.45 14.67
N ILE A 38 34.50 10.40 13.95
CA ILE A 38 33.69 9.17 13.81
C ILE A 38 33.46 8.50 15.17
N ILE A 39 34.48 8.41 16.02
CA ILE A 39 34.36 7.84 17.36
C ILE A 39 33.35 8.64 18.19
N ILE A 40 33.46 9.97 18.21
CA ILE A 40 32.56 10.80 19.01
C ILE A 40 31.11 10.71 18.50
N LEU A 41 30.91 10.76 17.18
CA LEU A 41 29.59 10.55 16.57
C LEU A 41 29.00 9.19 17.01
N SER A 42 29.80 8.12 16.98
CA SER A 42 29.32 6.80 17.42
C SER A 42 28.96 6.77 18.91
N LEU A 43 29.73 7.46 19.76
CA LEU A 43 29.47 7.57 21.19
C LEU A 43 28.18 8.34 21.47
N ILE A 44 27.94 9.45 20.77
CA ILE A 44 26.71 10.25 20.85
C ILE A 44 25.49 9.38 20.51
N CYS A 45 25.55 8.60 19.42
CA CYS A 45 24.48 7.67 19.06
C CYS A 45 24.22 6.62 20.14
N MET A 46 25.29 6.01 20.68
CA MET A 46 25.18 4.99 21.73
C MET A 46 24.54 5.55 23.00
N ILE A 47 25.04 6.70 23.48
CA ILE A 47 24.50 7.36 24.69
C ILE A 47 23.06 7.79 24.46
N GLY A 48 22.76 8.42 23.31
CA GLY A 48 21.41 8.86 22.98
C GLY A 48 20.40 7.71 22.91
N ALA A 49 20.79 6.56 22.36
CA ALA A 49 19.95 5.35 22.33
C ALA A 49 19.70 4.79 23.74
N LEU A 50 20.74 4.70 24.58
CA LEU A 50 20.61 4.25 25.97
C LEU A 50 19.71 5.17 26.80
N LEU A 51 19.89 6.49 26.67
CA LEU A 51 19.06 7.48 27.36
C LEU A 51 17.60 7.35 26.94
N ASN A 52 17.31 7.19 25.65
CA ASN A 52 15.94 7.03 25.19
C ASN A 52 15.28 5.74 25.71
N GLN A 53 16.04 4.65 25.85
CA GLN A 53 15.54 3.39 26.40
C GLN A 53 15.24 3.48 27.89
N HIS A 54 16.09 4.13 28.68
CA HIS A 54 15.96 4.21 30.14
C HIS A 54 15.09 5.38 30.63
N LEU A 55 15.02 6.48 29.90
CA LEU A 55 14.34 7.72 30.31
C LEU A 55 13.05 7.99 29.54
N LYS A 56 12.45 6.97 28.92
CA LYS A 56 11.22 7.11 28.12
C LYS A 56 10.06 7.73 28.92
N ASP A 57 9.94 7.36 30.19
CA ASP A 57 8.88 7.83 31.10
C ASP A 57 9.29 9.08 31.91
N PHE A 58 10.51 9.58 31.69
CA PHE A 58 11.01 10.74 32.43
C PHE A 58 10.33 12.03 31.96
N PRO A 59 9.99 12.97 32.88
CA PRO A 59 9.24 14.17 32.53
C PRO A 59 10.02 15.14 31.64
N ILE A 60 11.35 15.18 31.75
CA ILE A 60 12.20 16.07 30.96
C ILE A 60 12.36 15.51 29.53
N PRO A 61 12.16 16.33 28.47
CA PRO A 61 12.41 15.90 27.10
C PRO A 61 13.86 15.46 26.87
N LEU A 62 14.05 14.34 26.17
CA LEU A 62 15.34 13.88 25.67
C LEU A 62 16.22 14.97 24.99
N PRO A 63 15.70 15.89 24.14
CA PRO A 63 16.54 16.92 23.52
C PRO A 63 17.22 17.84 24.54
N VAL A 64 16.55 18.15 25.65
CA VAL A 64 17.09 19.00 26.71
C VAL A 64 18.22 18.27 27.44
N ILE A 65 18.07 16.98 27.69
CA ILE A 65 19.10 16.15 28.35
C ILE A 65 20.35 16.06 27.46
N LEU A 66 20.17 15.86 26.16
CA LEU A 66 21.26 15.80 25.18
C LEU A 66 22.00 17.13 25.06
N PHE A 67 21.26 18.24 25.05
CA PHE A 67 21.83 19.59 25.07
C PHE A 67 22.69 19.80 26.32
N LEU A 68 22.17 19.47 27.51
CA LEU A 68 22.92 19.59 28.76
C LEU A 68 24.16 18.69 28.81
N LEU A 69 24.10 17.49 28.21
CA LEU A 69 25.26 16.61 28.05
C LEU A 69 26.33 17.24 27.16
N GLY A 70 25.94 17.86 26.04
CA GLY A 70 26.85 18.64 25.19
C GLY A 70 27.51 19.78 25.95
N CYS A 71 26.73 20.57 26.70
CA CYS A 71 27.28 21.64 27.53
C CYS A 71 28.24 21.12 28.60
N SER A 72 27.91 19.99 29.22
CA SER A 72 28.77 19.37 30.24
C SER A 72 30.09 18.89 29.64
N PHE A 73 30.05 18.35 28.42
CA PHE A 73 31.24 17.91 27.69
C PHE A 73 32.15 19.11 27.35
N GLU A 74 31.57 20.22 26.90
CA GLU A 74 32.33 21.46 26.65
C GLU A 74 32.91 22.07 27.93
N MET A 75 32.17 22.02 29.05
CA MET A 75 32.73 22.45 30.35
C MET A 75 33.89 21.55 30.79
N LEU A 76 33.82 20.24 30.53
CA LEU A 76 34.89 19.29 30.81
C LEU A 76 36.12 19.51 29.92
N SER A 77 35.92 19.94 28.67
CA SER A 77 36.99 20.34 27.74
C SER A 77 37.93 21.38 28.38
N TYR A 78 37.38 22.42 29.01
CA TYR A 78 38.18 23.43 29.72
C TYR A 78 39.00 22.90 30.91
N THR A 79 38.69 21.70 31.42
CA THR A 79 39.38 21.11 32.58
C THR A 79 40.41 20.06 32.20
N SER A 80 40.39 19.53 30.97
CA SER A 80 41.22 18.41 30.55
C SER A 80 41.68 18.55 29.11
N ASP A 81 42.99 18.68 28.91
CA ASP A 81 43.63 18.82 27.59
C ASP A 81 43.29 17.65 26.64
N GLN A 82 43.09 16.44 27.19
CA GLN A 82 42.71 15.26 26.40
C GLN A 82 41.28 15.38 25.85
N VAL A 83 40.36 15.99 26.60
CA VAL A 83 38.96 16.20 26.16
C VAL A 83 38.89 17.37 25.20
N GLN A 84 39.74 18.38 25.39
CA GLN A 84 39.84 19.54 24.51
C GLN A 84 40.19 19.16 23.07
N GLU A 85 41.12 18.23 22.86
CA GLU A 85 41.45 17.74 21.51
C GLU A 85 40.22 17.17 20.77
N TYR A 86 39.31 16.51 21.48
CA TYR A 86 38.07 15.98 20.91
C TYR A 86 36.98 17.05 20.73
N ALA A 87 36.89 18.02 21.63
CA ALA A 87 35.96 19.15 21.52
C ALA A 87 36.33 20.07 20.35
N ASP A 88 37.61 20.40 20.21
CA ASP A 88 38.15 21.24 19.12
C ASP A 88 37.90 20.58 17.75
N ALA A 89 38.07 19.26 17.65
CA ALA A 89 37.77 18.51 16.42
C ALA A 89 36.30 18.65 15.98
N ILE A 90 35.37 18.82 16.93
CA ILE A 90 33.95 19.04 16.65
C ILE A 90 33.67 20.51 16.32
N GLN A 91 34.27 21.45 17.05
CA GLN A 91 34.06 22.89 16.84
C GLN A 91 34.54 23.37 15.46
N TRP A 92 35.58 22.72 14.91
CA TRP A 92 36.07 23.00 13.56
C TRP A 92 35.20 22.44 12.43
N MET A 93 34.13 21.71 12.74
CA MET A 93 33.19 21.23 11.73
C MET A 93 32.39 22.40 11.16
N ASP A 94 32.46 22.63 9.85
CA ASP A 94 31.75 23.71 9.17
C ASP A 94 30.23 23.65 9.45
N SER A 95 29.71 24.73 10.03
CA SER A 95 28.29 24.90 10.36
C SER A 95 27.38 24.79 9.13
N HIS A 96 27.87 25.18 7.94
CA HIS A 96 27.12 25.01 6.69
C HIS A 96 27.00 23.54 6.31
N LEU A 97 28.07 22.75 6.47
CA LEU A 97 28.04 21.32 6.21
C LEU A 97 27.08 20.60 7.15
N PHE A 98 27.10 20.97 8.44
CA PHE A 98 26.16 20.46 9.44
C PHE A 98 24.69 20.76 9.07
N PHE A 99 24.39 22.00 8.69
CA PHE A 99 23.05 22.41 8.26
C PHE A 99 22.58 21.60 7.05
N ASN A 100 23.44 21.46 6.03
CA ASN A 100 23.14 20.76 4.79
C ASN A 100 23.01 19.24 4.94
N LEU A 101 23.60 18.66 5.99
CA LEU A 101 23.54 17.22 6.23
C LEU A 101 22.26 16.82 6.97
N PHE A 102 21.92 17.46 8.09
CA PHE A 102 20.83 17.01 8.95
C PHE A 102 19.46 17.62 8.60
N THR A 103 19.41 18.89 8.20
CA THR A 103 18.14 19.60 7.94
C THR A 103 17.30 18.95 6.83
N PRO A 104 17.88 18.54 5.68
CA PRO A 104 17.13 17.84 4.63
C PRO A 104 16.45 16.56 5.09
N ILE A 105 17.14 15.73 5.89
CA ILE A 105 16.61 14.47 6.41
C ILE A 105 15.39 14.71 7.31
N ILE A 106 15.54 15.63 8.27
CA ILE A 106 14.52 15.87 9.30
C ILE A 106 13.23 16.37 8.63
N ILE A 107 13.35 17.38 7.77
CA ILE A 107 12.21 18.01 7.11
C ILE A 107 11.53 17.04 6.13
N PHE A 108 12.31 16.27 5.37
CA PHE A 108 11.76 15.26 4.48
C PHE A 108 11.00 14.15 5.23
N THR A 109 11.55 13.67 6.34
CA THR A 109 10.94 12.59 7.14
C THR A 109 9.57 13.02 7.66
N VAL A 110 9.47 14.26 8.17
CA VAL A 110 8.18 14.77 8.66
C VAL A 110 7.20 14.97 7.51
N ALA A 111 7.63 15.53 6.38
CA ALA A 111 6.77 15.66 5.20
C ALA A 111 6.27 14.29 4.68
N PHE A 112 7.07 13.25 4.81
CA PHE A 112 6.75 11.90 4.37
C PHE A 112 5.78 11.16 5.31
N ASP A 113 5.79 11.41 6.63
CA ASP A 113 4.86 10.82 7.62
C ASP A 113 3.44 11.44 7.56
N MET A 114 3.23 12.50 6.78
CA MET A 114 1.97 13.25 6.74
C MET A 114 0.89 12.62 5.86
N ASP A 115 -0.32 12.46 6.39
CA ASP A 115 -1.50 11.97 5.66
C ASP A 115 -1.97 12.97 4.59
N VAL A 116 -1.57 12.74 3.34
CA VAL A 116 -1.83 13.68 2.23
C VAL A 116 -3.31 13.84 1.92
N TYR A 117 -4.09 12.77 2.06
CA TYR A 117 -5.53 12.82 1.82
C TYR A 117 -6.21 13.81 2.78
N LEU A 118 -5.85 13.76 4.06
CA LEU A 118 -6.39 14.66 5.08
C LEU A 118 -5.86 16.09 4.89
N LEU A 119 -4.59 16.24 4.53
CA LEU A 119 -3.96 17.52 4.23
C LEU A 119 -4.63 18.22 3.03
N HIS A 120 -5.01 17.47 1.99
CA HIS A 120 -5.74 18.02 0.84
C HIS A 120 -7.11 18.59 1.25
N LYS A 121 -7.81 17.92 2.18
CA LYS A 121 -9.10 18.36 2.71
C LYS A 121 -8.97 19.61 3.60
N LEU A 122 -7.85 19.74 4.33
CA LEU A 122 -7.55 20.86 5.22
C LEU A 122 -6.69 21.95 4.54
N PHE A 123 -6.40 21.82 3.25
CA PHE A 123 -5.42 22.62 2.52
C PHE A 123 -5.64 24.13 2.69
N TRP A 124 -6.87 24.59 2.49
CA TRP A 124 -7.20 26.00 2.63
C TRP A 124 -7.01 26.52 4.07
N GLN A 125 -7.35 25.72 5.09
CA GLN A 125 -7.11 26.13 6.48
C GLN A 125 -5.61 26.25 6.77
N ILE A 126 -4.80 25.29 6.32
CA ILE A 126 -3.34 25.31 6.52
C ILE A 126 -2.73 26.53 5.81
N VAL A 127 -3.09 26.81 4.56
CA VAL A 127 -2.57 27.95 3.80
C VAL A 127 -2.92 29.28 4.46
N PHE A 128 -4.15 29.44 4.96
CA PHE A 128 -4.55 30.65 5.68
C PHE A 128 -3.87 30.80 7.05
N ILE A 129 -3.59 29.72 7.77
CA ILE A 129 -2.85 29.84 9.05
C ILE A 129 -1.38 30.15 8.79
N THR A 130 -0.81 29.58 7.74
CA THR A 130 0.63 29.64 7.47
C THR A 130 1.05 30.91 6.77
N ILE A 131 0.35 31.39 5.74
CA ILE A 131 0.81 32.57 4.98
C ILE A 131 0.50 33.88 5.73
N PRO A 132 -0.77 34.31 5.90
CA PRO A 132 -1.05 35.57 6.59
C PRO A 132 -0.76 35.46 8.09
N GLY A 133 -0.96 34.30 8.73
CA GLY A 133 -0.59 34.11 10.13
C GLY A 133 0.91 34.24 10.38
N PHE A 134 1.77 33.75 9.49
CA PHE A 134 3.22 33.98 9.57
C PHE A 134 3.57 35.45 9.41
N LEU A 135 3.02 36.14 8.41
CA LEU A 135 3.30 37.56 8.16
C LEU A 135 2.91 38.45 9.36
N ILE A 136 1.73 38.22 9.93
CA ILE A 136 1.29 38.96 11.12
C ILE A 136 2.20 38.64 12.31
N ASN A 137 2.53 37.38 12.55
CA ASN A 137 3.39 37.00 13.67
C ASN A 137 4.81 37.59 13.53
N TYR A 138 5.38 37.53 12.32
CA TYR A 138 6.70 38.07 12.00
C TYR A 138 6.78 39.59 12.23
N THR A 139 5.76 40.33 11.77
CA THR A 139 5.70 41.79 11.97
C THR A 139 5.53 42.18 13.44
N LEU A 140 4.72 41.44 14.22
CA LEU A 140 4.58 41.65 15.67
C LEU A 140 5.90 41.40 16.43
N ILE A 141 6.63 40.34 16.08
CA ILE A 141 7.92 40.02 16.70
C ILE A 141 8.97 41.06 16.35
N LEU A 142 9.01 41.50 15.09
CA LEU A 142 9.90 42.57 14.64
C LEU A 142 9.63 43.87 15.41
N TRP A 143 8.35 44.24 15.57
CA TRP A 143 7.95 45.41 16.35
C TRP A 143 8.37 45.29 17.82
N TYR A 144 8.23 44.11 18.42
CA TYR A 144 8.65 43.86 19.79
C TYR A 144 10.17 44.00 19.98
N LEU A 145 10.97 43.40 19.08
CA LEU A 145 12.43 43.48 19.15
C LEU A 145 12.94 44.91 18.96
N ALA A 146 12.30 45.69 18.09
CA ALA A 146 12.60 47.10 17.91
C ALA A 146 12.23 47.94 19.15
N SER A 147 11.10 47.63 19.82
CA SER A 147 10.58 48.37 20.98
C SER A 147 11.41 48.15 22.25
N VAL A 148 11.85 46.92 22.51
CA VAL A 148 12.50 46.57 23.78
C VAL A 148 13.99 46.97 23.83
N ASN A 149 14.62 47.24 22.69
CA ASN A 149 15.97 47.79 22.45
C ASN A 149 17.07 47.56 23.52
N LYS A 150 17.07 46.41 24.21
CA LYS A 150 18.08 46.03 25.20
C LYS A 150 19.36 45.49 24.54
N LEU A 151 19.22 44.93 23.33
CA LEU A 151 20.29 44.22 22.60
C LEU A 151 21.11 45.12 21.66
N LEU A 152 20.77 46.40 21.47
CA LEU A 152 21.49 47.36 20.59
C LEU A 152 21.79 46.82 19.18
N LEU A 153 20.91 45.98 18.64
CA LEU A 153 21.10 45.31 17.34
C LEU A 153 20.93 46.29 16.18
N LYS A 154 21.71 46.08 15.10
CA LYS A 154 21.52 46.79 13.82
C LYS A 154 20.25 46.29 13.10
N THR A 155 19.85 47.00 12.03
CA THR A 155 18.64 46.71 11.23
C THR A 155 18.60 45.28 10.67
N THR A 156 19.72 44.77 10.14
CA THR A 156 19.78 43.43 9.54
C THR A 156 19.69 42.31 10.59
N PRO A 157 20.44 42.35 11.73
CA PRO A 157 20.26 41.41 12.83
C PRO A 157 18.84 41.35 13.43
N TRP A 158 18.11 42.46 13.50
CA TRP A 158 16.70 42.45 13.95
C TRP A 158 15.78 41.64 13.05
N LEU A 159 15.95 41.78 11.73
CA LEU A 159 15.16 41.04 10.73
C LEU A 159 15.49 39.54 10.80
N LEU A 160 16.77 39.19 10.87
CA LEU A 160 17.22 37.80 10.98
C LEU A 160 16.79 37.16 12.30
N PHE A 161 16.87 37.89 13.42
CA PHE A 161 16.42 37.37 14.72
C PHE A 161 14.90 37.18 14.78
N SER A 162 14.13 38.04 14.10
CA SER A 162 12.68 37.86 13.96
C SER A 162 12.35 36.59 13.18
N ALA A 163 13.08 36.30 12.10
CA ALA A 163 12.90 35.07 11.31
C ALA A 163 13.22 33.81 12.13
N ILE A 164 14.31 33.86 12.91
CA ILE A 164 14.70 32.80 13.85
C ILE A 164 13.58 32.55 14.86
N LEU A 165 13.06 33.60 15.52
CA LEU A 165 12.03 33.46 16.56
C LEU A 165 10.66 32.99 16.05
N VAL A 166 10.32 33.17 14.78
CA VAL A 166 9.06 32.66 14.19
C VAL A 166 9.14 31.17 13.85
N SER A 167 10.35 30.61 13.70
CA SER A 167 10.54 29.23 13.24
C SER A 167 9.99 28.19 14.22
N LEU A 168 9.35 27.15 13.67
CA LEU A 168 8.74 26.03 14.39
C LEU A 168 9.45 24.72 14.05
N ASP A 169 9.44 23.74 14.96
CA ASP A 169 9.99 22.40 14.70
C ASP A 169 8.88 21.38 14.42
N PRO A 170 8.69 20.95 13.16
CA PRO A 170 7.62 20.03 12.79
C PRO A 170 7.83 18.60 13.31
N MET A 171 9.06 18.22 13.65
CA MET A 171 9.37 16.88 14.16
C MET A 171 8.97 16.76 15.63
N LEU A 172 9.36 17.76 16.44
CA LEU A 172 9.06 17.77 17.88
C LEU A 172 7.58 17.97 18.14
N THR A 173 6.90 18.84 17.37
CA THR A 173 5.43 19.01 17.46
C THR A 173 4.71 17.69 17.18
N SER A 174 5.05 17.01 16.09
CA SER A 174 4.43 15.73 15.72
C SER A 174 4.62 14.67 16.80
N SER A 175 5.83 14.56 17.36
CA SER A 175 6.11 13.60 18.44
C SER A 175 5.32 13.88 19.73
N ALA A 176 5.13 15.16 20.08
CA ALA A 176 4.43 15.55 21.30
C ALA A 176 2.92 15.28 21.23
N ILE A 177 2.35 15.31 20.02
CA ILE A 177 0.90 15.23 19.81
C ILE A 177 0.42 13.80 19.56
N LYS A 178 1.28 12.93 19.00
CA LYS A 178 0.93 11.57 18.55
C LYS A 178 0.26 10.73 19.65
N ASP A 179 0.64 10.94 20.90
CA ASP A 179 0.18 10.15 22.06
C ASP A 179 -1.01 10.77 22.82
N LEU A 180 -1.48 11.97 22.43
CA LEU A 180 -2.49 12.73 23.20
C LEU A 180 -3.96 12.38 22.89
N GLY A 181 -4.21 11.58 21.86
CA GLY A 181 -5.56 11.13 21.49
C GLY A 181 -6.45 12.23 20.89
N LEU A 182 -5.84 13.21 20.23
CA LEU A 182 -6.54 14.27 19.49
C LEU A 182 -7.20 13.76 18.21
N SER A 183 -8.16 14.52 17.68
CA SER A 183 -8.79 14.23 16.39
C SER A 183 -7.74 14.19 15.28
N ARG A 184 -7.87 13.25 14.33
CA ARG A 184 -6.91 13.14 13.21
C ARG A 184 -6.80 14.43 12.40
N SER A 185 -7.91 15.17 12.27
CA SER A 185 -7.94 16.47 11.59
C SER A 185 -7.12 17.54 12.32
N LEU A 186 -7.21 17.61 13.66
CA LEU A 186 -6.43 18.57 14.44
C LEU A 186 -4.93 18.23 14.42
N VAL A 187 -4.57 16.95 14.50
CA VAL A 187 -3.16 16.51 14.39
C VAL A 187 -2.55 16.89 13.03
N SER A 188 -3.27 16.62 11.94
CA SER A 188 -2.81 16.96 10.59
C SER A 188 -2.75 18.48 10.36
N LEU A 189 -3.66 19.25 10.95
CA LEU A 189 -3.64 20.72 10.90
C LEU A 189 -2.39 21.29 11.59
N ILE A 190 -2.10 20.86 12.82
CA ILE A 190 -0.92 21.32 13.59
C ILE A 190 0.39 20.93 12.90
N ASN A 191 0.50 19.68 12.43
CA ASN A 191 1.70 19.23 11.73
C ASN A 191 1.88 19.94 10.38
N GLY A 192 0.78 20.25 9.67
CA GLY A 192 0.82 21.01 8.42
C GLY A 192 1.25 22.46 8.62
N GLU A 193 0.75 23.11 9.69
CA GLU A 193 1.18 24.44 10.11
C GLU A 193 2.67 24.49 10.43
N SER A 194 3.12 23.65 11.36
CA SER A 194 4.52 23.65 11.81
C SER A 194 5.50 23.38 10.67
N LEU A 195 5.18 22.47 9.75
CA LEU A 195 6.00 22.18 8.57
C LEU A 195 6.11 23.41 7.66
N MET A 196 4.98 24.01 7.27
CA MET A 196 4.98 25.15 6.35
C MET A 196 5.61 26.41 6.99
N THR A 197 5.33 26.68 8.26
CA THR A 197 5.93 27.81 8.99
C THR A 197 7.44 27.65 9.12
N SER A 198 7.96 26.44 9.35
CA SER A 198 9.41 26.19 9.38
C SER A 198 10.07 26.53 8.04
N VAL A 199 9.46 26.12 6.92
CA VAL A 199 9.98 26.43 5.58
C VAL A 199 9.91 27.93 5.28
N MET A 200 8.79 28.58 5.62
CA MET A 200 8.64 30.02 5.42
C MET A 200 9.70 30.80 6.19
N SER A 201 9.97 30.43 7.45
CA SER A 201 11.00 31.08 8.26
C SER A 201 12.40 30.96 7.64
N LEU A 202 12.73 29.78 7.10
CA LEU A 202 14.00 29.54 6.42
C LEU A 202 14.12 30.36 5.13
N ILE A 203 13.08 30.38 4.28
CA ILE A 203 13.09 31.17 3.05
C ILE A 203 13.23 32.66 3.37
N THR A 204 12.51 33.15 4.39
CA THR A 204 12.66 34.55 4.79
C THR A 204 14.07 34.84 5.29
N PHE A 205 14.68 33.93 6.04
CA PHE A 205 16.06 34.09 6.52
C PHE A 205 17.05 34.18 5.36
N THR A 206 16.97 33.27 4.37
CA THR A 206 17.88 33.27 3.21
C THR A 206 17.70 34.52 2.35
N VAL A 207 16.45 34.92 2.07
CA VAL A 207 16.16 36.14 1.28
C VAL A 207 16.70 37.39 1.97
N ILE A 208 16.57 37.51 3.30
CA ILE A 208 17.12 38.67 4.03
C ILE A 208 18.65 38.71 3.91
N VAL A 209 19.32 37.56 3.98
CA VAL A 209 20.79 37.46 3.80
C VAL A 209 21.20 37.83 2.37
N ASP A 210 20.48 37.33 1.36
CA ASP A 210 20.78 37.56 -0.06
C ASP A 210 20.55 39.03 -0.46
N ILE A 211 19.52 39.68 0.10
CA ILE A 211 19.24 41.10 -0.11
C ILE A 211 20.30 42.00 0.52
N ASP A 212 20.79 41.70 1.72
CA ASP A 212 21.84 42.52 2.36
C ASP A 212 23.17 42.43 1.57
N LEU A 213 23.46 41.27 0.98
CA LEU A 213 24.58 41.08 0.06
C LEU A 213 24.41 41.85 -1.27
N SER A 214 23.17 41.99 -1.78
CA SER A 214 22.86 42.65 -3.05
C SER A 214 22.64 44.17 -2.93
N LEU A 215 22.23 44.66 -1.75
CA LEU A 215 22.07 46.09 -1.43
C LEU A 215 23.37 46.91 -1.53
N HIS A 216 24.54 46.25 -1.52
CA HIS A 216 25.81 46.91 -1.80
C HIS A 216 26.00 47.29 -3.29
N LYS A 217 25.12 46.83 -4.19
CA LYS A 217 25.25 47.05 -5.65
C LYS A 217 24.18 47.95 -6.28
N ASN A 218 22.92 47.94 -5.83
CA ASN A 218 21.85 48.71 -6.48
C ASN A 218 20.90 49.36 -5.46
N MET A 219 20.95 50.69 -5.38
CA MET A 219 19.94 51.51 -4.70
C MET A 219 18.87 51.91 -5.72
N ILE A 220 17.61 52.03 -5.28
CA ILE A 220 16.41 52.53 -6.00
C ILE A 220 15.42 51.44 -6.45
N GLN A 221 14.76 50.77 -5.49
CA GLN A 221 13.39 50.25 -5.62
C GLN A 221 12.78 50.02 -4.23
N SER A 222 11.45 49.95 -4.11
CA SER A 222 10.76 49.75 -2.83
C SER A 222 11.13 48.38 -2.24
N LEU A 223 11.96 48.38 -1.20
CA LEU A 223 12.52 47.20 -0.53
C LEU A 223 11.46 46.13 -0.22
N ALA A 224 10.26 46.53 0.21
CA ALA A 224 9.16 45.62 0.52
C ALA A 224 8.60 44.88 -0.71
N TYR A 225 8.56 45.51 -1.89
CA TYR A 225 8.08 44.88 -3.11
C TYR A 225 9.09 43.83 -3.61
N VAL A 226 10.38 44.13 -3.52
CA VAL A 226 11.47 43.21 -3.89
C VAL A 226 11.45 41.97 -3.00
N ILE A 227 11.39 42.15 -1.66
CA ILE A 227 11.29 41.04 -0.70
C ILE A 227 10.07 40.16 -0.99
N MET A 228 8.90 40.76 -1.19
CA MET A 228 7.67 39.99 -1.46
C MET A 228 7.72 39.25 -2.78
N LYS A 229 8.34 39.85 -3.81
CA LYS A 229 8.52 39.22 -5.12
C LYS A 229 9.47 38.04 -5.04
N GLU A 230 10.63 38.19 -4.39
CA GLU A 230 11.62 37.11 -4.23
C GLU A 230 11.04 35.93 -3.43
N ILE A 231 10.36 36.20 -2.31
CA ILE A 231 9.71 35.13 -1.52
C ILE A 231 8.68 34.36 -2.36
N TRP A 232 7.83 35.06 -3.13
CA TRP A 232 6.84 34.41 -4.00
C TRP A 232 7.48 33.58 -5.11
N LEU A 233 8.57 34.08 -5.70
CA LEU A 233 9.31 33.39 -6.75
C LEU A 233 9.97 32.12 -6.21
N HIS A 234 10.65 32.21 -5.06
CA HIS A 234 11.19 31.06 -4.34
C HIS A 234 10.12 29.98 -4.08
N LEU A 235 8.90 30.37 -3.68
CA LEU A 235 7.82 29.42 -3.41
C LEU A 235 7.30 28.74 -4.68
N ILE A 236 6.94 29.50 -5.72
CA ILE A 236 6.35 28.93 -6.94
C ILE A 236 7.34 27.98 -7.66
N VAL A 237 8.59 28.41 -7.80
CA VAL A 237 9.60 27.67 -8.56
C VAL A 237 9.97 26.37 -7.82
N SER A 238 10.18 26.45 -6.50
CA SER A 238 10.47 25.26 -5.67
C SER A 238 9.29 24.29 -5.61
N PHE A 239 8.03 24.79 -5.56
CA PHE A 239 6.84 23.93 -5.60
C PHE A 239 6.75 23.16 -6.92
N SER A 240 6.97 23.84 -8.03
CA SER A 240 6.90 23.24 -9.38
C SER A 240 7.97 22.16 -9.55
N PHE A 241 9.19 22.42 -9.08
CA PHE A 241 10.29 21.46 -9.14
C PHE A 241 10.12 20.29 -8.17
N GLY A 242 9.56 20.52 -6.98
CA GLY A 242 9.18 19.46 -6.02
C GLY A 242 8.14 18.50 -6.61
N LEU A 243 7.16 19.03 -7.34
CA LEU A 243 6.16 18.20 -8.02
C LEU A 243 6.78 17.40 -9.17
N ALA A 244 7.64 18.02 -9.99
CA ALA A 244 8.35 17.35 -11.07
C ALA A 244 9.26 16.22 -10.56
N SER A 245 10.05 16.49 -9.52
CA SER A 245 10.97 15.52 -8.91
C SER A 245 10.22 14.36 -8.25
N SER A 246 9.10 14.61 -7.56
CA SER A 246 8.25 13.54 -7.00
C SER A 246 7.73 12.59 -8.09
N LYS A 247 7.29 13.12 -9.24
CA LYS A 247 6.82 12.33 -10.39
C LYS A 247 7.94 11.53 -11.03
N LEU A 248 9.14 12.09 -11.09
CA LEU A 248 10.34 11.41 -11.57
C LEU A 248 10.67 10.23 -10.66
N ILE A 249 10.81 10.44 -9.35
CA ILE A 249 11.08 9.37 -8.38
C ILE A 249 10.00 8.29 -8.44
N GLN A 250 8.72 8.67 -8.55
CA GLN A 250 7.62 7.71 -8.70
C GLN A 250 7.77 6.84 -9.96
N LEU A 251 8.13 7.44 -11.09
CA LEU A 251 8.34 6.72 -12.33
C LEU A 251 9.48 5.70 -12.18
N TRP A 252 10.58 6.10 -11.55
CA TRP A 252 11.75 5.26 -11.29
C TRP A 252 11.50 4.15 -10.24
N MET A 253 10.85 4.48 -9.13
CA MET A 253 10.45 3.50 -8.11
C MET A 253 9.45 2.47 -8.67
N SER A 254 8.75 2.81 -9.76
CA SER A 254 7.84 1.88 -10.42
C SER A 254 8.52 0.86 -11.35
N THR A 255 9.79 1.06 -11.71
CA THR A 255 10.56 0.24 -12.65
C THR A 255 11.55 -0.70 -11.98
N VAL A 256 12.15 -0.32 -10.84
CA VAL A 256 13.05 -1.16 -10.04
C VAL A 256 12.20 -2.06 -9.12
N PHE A 257 12.36 -3.37 -9.19
CA PHE A 257 11.68 -4.34 -8.30
C PHE A 257 12.71 -5.33 -7.77
N GLY A 258 12.69 -5.61 -6.46
CA GLY A 258 13.15 -6.90 -5.94
C GLY A 258 14.02 -6.90 -4.69
N GLU A 259 14.63 -5.77 -4.30
CA GLU A 259 15.53 -5.72 -3.13
C GLU A 259 15.34 -4.44 -2.28
N ASP A 260 14.97 -4.62 -1.02
CA ASP A 260 14.60 -3.55 -0.09
C ASP A 260 15.76 -2.55 0.14
N VAL A 261 17.00 -3.04 0.17
CA VAL A 261 18.21 -2.23 0.41
C VAL A 261 18.49 -1.26 -0.74
N ASN A 262 18.33 -1.69 -2.00
CA ASN A 262 18.58 -0.84 -3.17
C ASN A 262 17.55 0.31 -3.24
N HIS A 263 16.31 0.04 -2.84
CA HIS A 263 15.28 1.08 -2.76
C HIS A 263 15.59 2.13 -1.69
N ILE A 264 16.03 1.70 -0.49
CA ILE A 264 16.45 2.62 0.57
C ILE A 264 17.65 3.46 0.09
N SER A 265 18.69 2.81 -0.45
CA SER A 265 19.90 3.49 -0.95
C SER A 265 19.60 4.51 -2.05
N LEU A 266 18.74 4.15 -3.01
CA LEU A 266 18.32 5.07 -4.06
C LEU A 266 17.49 6.22 -3.50
N SER A 267 16.55 5.96 -2.57
CA SER A 267 15.73 7.02 -1.96
C SER A 267 16.58 8.03 -1.20
N PHE A 268 17.57 7.55 -0.44
CA PHE A 268 18.55 8.37 0.25
C PHE A 268 19.39 9.19 -0.72
N SER A 269 19.87 8.56 -1.80
CA SER A 269 20.67 9.23 -2.84
C SER A 269 19.87 10.31 -3.57
N PHE A 270 18.62 10.06 -3.93
CA PHE A 270 17.76 11.03 -4.61
C PHE A 270 17.45 12.25 -3.75
N LEU A 271 17.24 12.06 -2.45
CA LEU A 271 17.01 13.16 -1.52
C LEU A 271 18.17 14.18 -1.56
N TYR A 272 19.40 13.72 -1.39
CA TYR A 272 20.56 14.61 -1.43
C TYR A 272 20.86 15.15 -2.82
N LEU A 273 20.69 14.33 -3.86
CA LEU A 273 20.89 14.77 -5.24
C LEU A 273 19.94 15.90 -5.60
N ILE A 274 18.65 15.80 -5.26
CA ILE A 274 17.67 16.86 -5.49
C ILE A 274 18.01 18.10 -4.67
N PHE A 275 18.38 17.92 -3.39
CA PHE A 275 18.78 19.03 -2.53
C PHE A 275 19.96 19.83 -3.12
N TYR A 276 21.04 19.16 -3.53
CA TYR A 276 22.21 19.82 -4.11
C TYR A 276 21.96 20.38 -5.51
N ILE A 277 21.15 19.71 -6.34
CA ILE A 277 20.70 20.26 -7.63
C ILE A 277 19.94 21.55 -7.40
N CYS A 278 18.99 21.59 -6.46
CA CYS A 278 18.28 22.81 -6.10
C CYS A 278 19.21 23.89 -5.60
N LYS A 279 20.23 23.54 -4.80
CA LYS A 279 21.20 24.51 -4.28
C LYS A 279 22.04 25.12 -5.40
N LYS A 280 22.56 24.29 -6.33
CA LYS A 280 23.39 24.73 -7.46
C LYS A 280 22.60 25.48 -8.53
N ILE A 281 21.43 24.97 -8.91
CA ILE A 281 20.53 25.65 -9.86
C ILE A 281 19.91 26.89 -9.21
N GLY A 282 19.71 26.87 -7.89
CA GLY A 282 19.19 27.99 -7.11
C GLY A 282 20.09 29.23 -7.15
N GLU A 283 21.40 29.09 -7.38
CA GLU A 283 22.30 30.22 -7.67
C GLU A 283 21.90 30.97 -8.98
N LEU A 284 21.17 30.33 -9.90
CA LEU A 284 20.65 30.94 -11.14
C LEU A 284 19.15 31.25 -11.12
N THR A 285 18.33 30.49 -10.39
CA THR A 285 16.85 30.57 -10.48
C THR A 285 16.15 30.79 -9.13
N GLU A 286 16.87 31.21 -8.09
CA GLU A 286 16.30 31.53 -6.76
C GLU A 286 15.41 30.38 -6.23
N MET A 287 15.97 29.17 -6.04
CA MET A 287 15.21 27.99 -5.59
C MET A 287 15.60 27.54 -4.19
N SER A 288 14.60 27.21 -3.35
CA SER A 288 14.83 26.62 -2.03
C SER A 288 14.86 25.09 -2.13
N GLY A 289 16.04 24.50 -1.88
CA GLY A 289 16.20 23.04 -1.84
C GLY A 289 15.37 22.38 -0.74
N ILE A 290 15.21 23.03 0.41
CA ILE A 290 14.45 22.49 1.54
C ILE A 290 12.94 22.46 1.23
N PHE A 291 12.39 23.54 0.65
CA PHE A 291 10.98 23.55 0.28
C PHE A 291 10.67 22.51 -0.81
N THR A 292 11.58 22.35 -1.78
CA THR A 292 11.46 21.31 -2.80
C THR A 292 11.33 19.92 -2.17
N LEU A 293 12.16 19.60 -1.17
CA LEU A 293 12.10 18.31 -0.47
C LEU A 293 10.81 18.10 0.30
N VAL A 294 10.23 19.16 0.90
CA VAL A 294 8.92 19.08 1.56
C VAL A 294 7.84 18.67 0.58
N ILE A 295 7.78 19.35 -0.56
CA ILE A 295 6.81 19.04 -1.62
C ILE A 295 7.04 17.61 -2.14
N MET A 296 8.30 17.23 -2.36
CA MET A 296 8.66 15.88 -2.76
C MET A 296 8.18 14.82 -1.75
N GLY A 297 8.44 15.01 -0.45
CA GLY A 297 8.04 14.09 0.63
C GLY A 297 6.53 13.94 0.74
N LEU A 298 5.80 15.07 0.71
CA LEU A 298 4.34 15.09 0.71
C LEU A 298 3.77 14.31 -0.50
N PHE A 299 4.24 14.59 -1.71
CA PHE A 299 3.72 13.94 -2.90
C PHE A 299 4.15 12.47 -3.04
N LEU A 300 5.30 12.07 -2.49
CA LEU A 300 5.70 10.67 -2.43
C LEU A 300 4.71 9.86 -1.59
N ASN A 301 4.33 10.32 -0.40
CA ASN A 301 3.34 9.61 0.44
C ASN A 301 1.93 9.56 -0.20
N SER A 302 1.61 10.54 -1.07
CA SER A 302 0.28 10.69 -1.69
C SER A 302 -0.07 9.62 -2.72
N THR A 303 0.93 9.05 -3.37
CA THR A 303 0.70 8.09 -4.44
C THR A 303 0.65 6.70 -3.86
N SER A 304 -0.48 6.02 -4.01
CA SER A 304 -0.61 4.58 -3.75
C SER A 304 0.46 3.84 -4.54
N PHE A 305 1.57 3.54 -3.88
CA PHE A 305 2.63 2.79 -4.51
C PHE A 305 2.12 1.39 -4.84
N LYS A 306 2.77 0.77 -5.83
CA LYS A 306 2.39 -0.59 -6.20
C LYS A 306 2.46 -1.49 -4.97
N PRO A 307 1.55 -2.44 -4.84
CA PRO A 307 1.43 -3.11 -3.56
C PRO A 307 2.47 -4.21 -3.42
N GLY A 308 3.15 -4.24 -2.29
CA GLY A 308 4.54 -4.70 -2.15
C GLY A 308 5.36 -3.57 -1.55
N VAL A 309 5.17 -2.37 -2.11
CA VAL A 309 5.83 -1.16 -1.65
C VAL A 309 5.25 -0.64 -0.34
N GLU A 310 4.07 -1.03 0.15
CA GLU A 310 3.67 -0.63 1.53
C GLU A 310 4.52 -1.29 2.61
N ALA A 311 4.98 -2.52 2.41
CA ALA A 311 5.94 -3.12 3.34
C ALA A 311 7.26 -2.34 3.29
N LEU A 312 7.70 -1.97 2.08
CA LEU A 312 8.83 -1.07 1.84
C LEU A 312 8.60 0.37 2.35
N LEU A 313 7.39 0.93 2.35
CA LEU A 313 7.11 2.28 2.86
C LEU A 313 7.09 2.27 4.36
N LEU A 314 6.58 1.20 4.96
CA LEU A 314 6.57 1.01 6.41
C LEU A 314 7.98 0.69 6.92
N GLU A 315 8.83 0.08 6.09
CA GLU A 315 10.26 -0.15 6.36
C GLU A 315 11.11 1.09 6.05
N ASN A 316 10.89 1.77 4.94
CA ASN A 316 11.49 3.08 4.59
C ASN A 316 11.10 4.13 5.64
N CYS A 317 9.84 4.22 6.05
CA CYS A 317 9.40 5.12 7.11
C CYS A 317 10.10 4.78 8.44
N ARG A 318 10.30 3.49 8.75
CA ARG A 318 11.13 3.09 9.91
C ARG A 318 12.59 3.50 9.74
N PHE A 319 13.17 3.35 8.55
CA PHE A 319 14.53 3.81 8.24
C PHE A 319 14.66 5.32 8.36
N TRP A 320 13.74 6.10 7.77
CA TRP A 320 13.72 7.56 7.84
C TRP A 320 13.48 8.05 9.27
N ASN A 321 12.60 7.40 10.03
CA ASN A 321 12.43 7.69 11.46
C ASN A 321 13.71 7.38 12.26
N CYS A 322 14.43 6.31 11.94
CA CYS A 322 15.71 6.00 12.55
C CYS A 322 16.77 7.05 12.20
N LEU A 323 16.88 7.43 10.94
CA LEU A 323 17.84 8.41 10.45
C LEU A 323 17.54 9.81 11.01
N SER A 324 16.26 10.19 11.07
CA SER A 324 15.78 11.42 11.68
C SER A 324 16.06 11.44 13.19
N PHE A 325 15.87 10.31 13.88
CA PHE A 325 16.24 10.19 15.29
C PHE A 325 17.75 10.37 15.51
N VAL A 326 18.59 9.77 14.67
CA VAL A 326 20.06 9.97 14.72
C VAL A 326 20.42 11.43 14.44
N ALA A 327 19.86 12.03 13.39
CA ALA A 327 20.06 13.45 13.06
C ALA A 327 19.68 14.36 14.23
N PHE A 328 18.56 14.06 14.88
CA PHE A 328 18.09 14.75 16.06
C PHE A 328 19.04 14.62 17.27
N LEU A 329 19.56 13.41 17.55
CA LEU A 329 20.56 13.20 18.61
C LEU A 329 21.82 14.06 18.37
N MET A 330 22.28 14.10 17.13
CA MET A 330 23.42 14.92 16.74
C MET A 330 23.09 16.39 16.93
N VAL A 331 21.98 16.90 16.37
CA VAL A 331 21.73 18.34 16.39
C VAL A 331 21.71 18.91 17.79
N PHE A 332 21.03 18.27 18.75
CA PHE A 332 20.95 18.76 20.12
C PHE A 332 22.25 18.62 20.92
N THR A 333 23.07 17.60 20.66
CA THR A 333 24.36 17.43 21.34
C THR A 333 25.43 18.40 20.80
N PHE A 334 25.55 18.53 19.47
CA PHE A 334 26.47 19.48 18.84
C PHE A 334 26.14 20.92 19.22
N THR A 335 24.87 21.28 19.23
CA THR A 335 24.45 22.62 19.66
C THR A 335 24.74 22.89 21.13
N GLY A 336 24.62 21.87 21.99
CA GLY A 336 25.07 21.94 23.38
C GLY A 336 26.58 22.17 23.54
N LEU A 337 27.39 21.71 22.59
CA LEU A 337 28.84 21.88 22.61
C LEU A 337 29.28 23.25 22.05
N LEU A 338 28.71 23.66 20.91
CA LEU A 338 29.10 24.90 20.22
C LEU A 338 28.70 26.18 20.98
N ILE A 339 27.64 26.15 21.79
CA ILE A 339 27.13 27.35 22.46
C ILE A 339 28.04 27.80 23.60
N PRO A 340 28.40 26.98 24.60
CA PRO A 340 29.28 27.42 25.67
C PRO A 340 30.63 27.93 25.13
N ALA A 341 31.19 27.28 24.11
CA ALA A 341 32.45 27.67 23.47
C ALA A 341 32.48 29.14 23.00
N HIS A 342 31.39 29.61 22.37
CA HIS A 342 31.33 30.97 21.80
C HIS A 342 30.67 32.01 22.69
N THR A 343 29.77 31.58 23.58
CA THR A 343 28.91 32.51 24.32
C THR A 343 29.37 32.80 25.74
N TYR A 344 30.31 32.02 26.29
CA TYR A 344 30.80 32.17 27.67
C TYR A 344 31.29 33.57 28.01
N LEU A 345 31.94 34.26 27.05
CA LEU A 345 32.52 35.59 27.26
C LEU A 345 31.50 36.74 27.29
N TYR A 346 30.28 36.55 26.78
CA TYR A 346 29.32 37.63 26.54
C TYR A 346 27.99 37.52 27.30
N ILE A 347 27.78 36.42 28.05
CA ILE A 347 26.52 36.15 28.74
C ILE A 347 26.52 36.72 30.17
N SER A 348 25.40 37.37 30.52
CA SER A 348 25.06 37.74 31.89
C SER A 348 23.85 36.94 32.40
N PHE A 349 23.71 36.79 33.72
CA PHE A 349 22.49 36.20 34.31
C PHE A 349 21.20 36.94 33.90
N SER A 350 21.30 38.22 33.52
CA SER A 350 20.15 39.03 33.05
C SER A 350 19.57 38.56 31.71
N ASP A 351 20.34 37.78 30.94
CA ASP A 351 19.96 37.31 29.61
C ASP A 351 19.04 36.08 29.66
N ILE A 352 19.13 35.28 30.73
CA ILE A 352 18.20 34.18 31.00
C ILE A 352 16.79 34.74 31.27
N TYR A 353 16.70 35.76 32.12
CA TYR A 353 15.43 36.47 32.39
C TYR A 353 14.85 37.09 31.10
N TYR A 354 15.70 37.66 30.25
CA TYR A 354 15.26 38.21 28.97
C TYR A 354 14.73 37.13 28.02
N SER A 355 15.36 35.97 27.97
CA SER A 355 14.90 34.82 27.17
C SER A 355 13.53 34.31 27.62
N LEU A 356 13.28 34.27 28.93
CA LEU A 356 11.97 33.91 29.49
C LEU A 356 10.89 34.94 29.08
N ASN A 357 11.22 36.23 29.10
CA ASN A 357 10.30 37.28 28.65
C ASN A 357 9.99 37.17 27.16
N ILE A 358 10.99 36.93 26.31
CA ILE A 358 10.78 36.68 24.86
C ILE A 358 9.83 35.50 24.68
N TYR A 359 10.02 34.40 25.42
CA TYR A 359 9.15 33.24 25.32
C TYR A 359 7.69 33.56 25.69
N LEU A 360 7.46 34.28 26.80
CA LEU A 360 6.11 34.66 27.23
C LEU A 360 5.42 35.60 26.22
N THR A 361 6.15 36.56 25.63
CA THR A 361 5.58 37.50 24.65
C THR A 361 5.24 36.81 23.34
N LEU A 362 6.04 35.83 22.89
CA LEU A 362 5.75 35.03 21.70
C LEU A 362 4.43 34.27 21.80
N ILE A 363 4.15 33.65 22.96
CA ILE A 363 2.87 32.97 23.21
C ILE A 363 1.70 33.95 23.12
N MET A 364 1.86 35.16 23.67
CA MET A 364 0.82 36.18 23.60
C MET A 364 0.55 36.66 22.17
N PHE A 365 1.60 36.88 21.38
CA PHE A 365 1.45 37.23 19.96
C PHE A 365 0.79 36.12 19.16
N ARG A 366 1.11 34.86 19.44
CA ARG A 366 0.46 33.72 18.78
C ARG A 366 -1.04 33.66 19.09
N LEU A 367 -1.41 33.85 20.36
CA LEU A 367 -2.82 33.93 20.77
C LEU A 367 -3.55 35.06 20.03
N LEU A 368 -2.92 36.23 19.91
CA LEU A 368 -3.46 37.37 19.18
C LEU A 368 -3.67 37.07 17.69
N VAL A 369 -2.70 36.42 17.04
CA VAL A 369 -2.80 36.00 15.64
C VAL A 369 -3.99 35.07 15.42
N PHE A 370 -4.18 34.06 16.28
CA PHE A 370 -5.34 33.16 16.16
C PHE A 370 -6.67 33.83 16.48
N LEU A 371 -6.70 34.78 17.42
CA LEU A 371 -7.90 35.60 17.67
C LEU A 371 -8.30 36.41 16.44
N LEU A 372 -7.33 37.00 15.75
CA LEU A 372 -7.56 37.77 14.51
C LEU A 372 -8.02 36.88 13.35
N LEU A 373 -7.47 35.67 13.21
CA LEU A 373 -7.79 34.73 12.13
C LEU A 373 -9.04 33.86 12.42
N SER A 374 -9.47 33.74 13.68
CA SER A 374 -10.63 32.96 14.13
C SER A 374 -11.90 33.14 13.28
N PRO A 375 -12.38 34.37 12.99
CA PRO A 375 -13.62 34.54 12.21
C PRO A 375 -13.51 33.93 10.80
N LEU A 376 -12.35 34.02 10.15
CA LEU A 376 -12.11 33.46 8.82
C LEU A 376 -11.98 31.94 8.85
N LEU A 377 -11.25 31.41 9.84
CA LEU A 377 -11.03 29.97 10.00
C LEU A 377 -12.33 29.24 10.34
N SER A 378 -13.26 29.90 11.06
CA SER A 378 -14.55 29.32 11.42
C SER A 378 -15.46 29.03 10.22
N GLN A 379 -15.27 29.72 9.10
CA GLN A 379 -16.07 29.58 7.88
C GLN A 379 -15.53 28.53 6.89
N LEU A 380 -14.31 28.01 7.12
CA LEU A 380 -13.62 27.09 6.22
C LEU A 380 -13.56 25.68 6.81
N GLY A 381 -13.68 24.65 5.96
CA GLY A 381 -13.41 23.25 6.31
C GLY A 381 -14.31 22.67 7.41
N HIS A 382 -13.71 22.02 8.42
CA HIS A 382 -14.40 21.32 9.51
C HIS A 382 -14.89 22.21 10.67
N GLY A 383 -14.80 23.54 10.52
CA GLY A 383 -15.09 24.52 11.58
C GLY A 383 -13.92 24.64 12.57
N PHE A 384 -13.54 25.87 12.90
CA PHE A 384 -12.45 26.18 13.83
C PHE A 384 -13.01 26.68 15.17
N SER A 385 -12.69 25.99 16.27
CA SER A 385 -13.15 26.36 17.60
C SER A 385 -12.05 27.06 18.40
N TRP A 386 -12.42 27.91 19.36
CA TRP A 386 -11.44 28.54 20.26
C TRP A 386 -10.61 27.51 21.05
N ARG A 387 -11.17 26.32 21.31
CA ARG A 387 -10.46 25.21 21.96
C ARG A 387 -9.33 24.67 21.08
N TRP A 388 -9.56 24.60 19.75
CA TRP A 388 -8.52 24.22 18.79
C TRP A 388 -7.43 25.28 18.75
N ALA A 389 -7.81 26.56 18.72
CA ALA A 389 -6.85 27.67 18.78
C ALA A 389 -5.94 27.59 20.00
N PHE A 390 -6.51 27.34 21.19
CA PHE A 390 -5.73 27.22 22.42
C PHE A 390 -4.74 26.05 22.36
N ILE A 391 -5.16 24.88 21.87
CA ILE A 391 -4.24 23.74 21.71
C ILE A 391 -3.15 24.05 20.68
N MET A 392 -3.48 24.69 19.56
CA MET A 392 -2.50 25.03 18.52
C MET A 392 -1.40 25.94 19.07
N VAL A 393 -1.73 26.95 19.88
CA VAL A 393 -0.74 27.82 20.55
C VAL A 393 0.21 27.03 21.45
N TRP A 394 -0.32 26.13 22.30
CA TRP A 394 0.49 25.34 23.23
C TRP A 394 1.18 24.13 22.59
N SER A 395 0.78 23.76 21.38
CA SER A 395 1.42 22.71 20.59
C SER A 395 2.70 23.16 19.90
N GLU A 396 2.97 24.47 19.90
CA GLU A 396 4.12 25.08 19.25
C GLU A 396 5.44 24.66 19.91
N MET A 397 6.19 23.75 19.29
CA MET A 397 7.52 23.35 19.77
C MET A 397 8.60 24.06 18.96
N LYS A 398 9.48 24.77 19.65
CA LYS A 398 10.69 25.33 19.04
C LYS A 398 11.84 24.32 19.16
N GLY A 399 12.59 24.12 18.10
CA GLY A 399 13.61 23.08 18.06
C GLY A 399 14.62 23.26 16.94
N THR A 400 14.84 22.19 16.18
CA THR A 400 15.94 22.04 15.22
C THR A 400 16.06 23.18 14.21
N PRO A 401 14.99 23.63 13.51
CA PRO A 401 15.13 24.71 12.53
C PRO A 401 15.54 26.05 13.16
N ASN A 402 14.99 26.36 14.33
CA ASN A 402 15.33 27.56 15.10
C ASN A 402 16.81 27.59 15.49
N ILE A 403 17.28 26.48 16.06
CA ILE A 403 18.67 26.35 16.52
C ILE A 403 19.65 26.40 15.33
N ASN A 404 19.32 25.71 14.24
CA ASN A 404 20.13 25.66 13.04
C ASN A 404 20.26 27.04 12.37
N LEU A 405 19.18 27.82 12.29
CA LEU A 405 19.21 29.20 11.78
C LEU A 405 20.03 30.13 12.68
N ALA A 406 19.92 29.97 14.00
CA ALA A 406 20.69 30.75 14.96
C ALA A 406 22.20 30.45 14.86
N LEU A 407 22.58 29.17 14.70
CA LEU A 407 23.98 28.77 14.46
C LEU A 407 24.50 29.30 13.12
N LEU A 408 23.70 29.21 12.05
CA LEU A 408 24.07 29.70 10.73
C LEU A 408 24.40 31.20 10.76
N LEU A 409 23.66 31.99 11.53
CA LEU A 409 23.95 33.41 11.73
C LEU A 409 25.23 33.65 12.53
N ALA A 410 25.47 32.84 13.57
CA ALA A 410 26.62 33.00 14.45
C ALA A 410 27.96 32.72 13.74
N TYR A 411 28.00 31.69 12.88
CA TYR A 411 29.21 31.24 12.20
C TYR A 411 29.38 31.83 10.78
N PHE A 412 28.50 32.72 10.36
CA PHE A 412 28.62 33.33 9.04
C PHE A 412 29.85 34.24 8.98
N GLU A 413 30.80 33.92 8.09
CA GLU A 413 32.11 34.60 7.96
C GLU A 413 31.99 36.07 7.48
N LYS A 414 30.92 36.43 6.76
CA LYS A 414 30.68 37.82 6.34
C LYS A 414 30.03 38.64 7.46
N SER A 415 30.49 39.89 7.63
CA SER A 415 30.25 40.76 8.80
C SER A 415 28.82 41.29 8.92
N PHE A 416 27.84 40.43 9.25
CA PHE A 416 26.52 40.86 9.72
C PHE A 416 26.55 41.11 11.24
N GLY A 417 26.56 42.37 11.65
CA GLY A 417 26.58 42.76 13.07
C GLY A 417 27.94 42.55 13.76
N SER A 418 28.03 42.95 15.03
CA SER A 418 29.20 42.66 15.87
C SER A 418 29.16 41.22 16.40
N GLU A 419 30.32 40.61 16.71
CA GLU A 419 30.41 39.25 17.27
C GLU A 419 29.59 39.09 18.58
N ARG A 420 29.47 40.18 19.35
CA ARG A 420 28.60 40.26 20.51
C ARG A 420 27.12 40.08 20.14
N GLU A 421 26.64 40.76 19.10
CA GLU A 421 25.25 40.69 18.63
C GLU A 421 24.92 39.26 18.17
N LYS A 422 25.83 38.64 17.40
CA LYS A 422 25.70 37.25 16.93
C LYS A 422 25.63 36.27 18.10
N SER A 423 26.53 36.40 19.07
CA SER A 423 26.56 35.55 20.27
C SER A 423 25.28 35.70 21.11
N GLN A 424 24.74 36.92 21.23
CA GLN A 424 23.51 37.16 21.99
C GLN A 424 22.28 36.59 21.28
N ILE A 425 22.18 36.76 19.95
CA ILE A 425 21.10 36.15 19.17
C ILE A 425 21.13 34.63 19.29
N LEU A 426 22.31 34.01 19.19
CA LEU A 426 22.48 32.57 19.34
C LEU A 426 21.98 32.10 20.71
N PHE A 427 22.44 32.75 21.78
CA PHE A 427 22.05 32.38 23.14
C PHE A 427 20.54 32.51 23.37
N HIS A 428 19.93 33.63 22.97
CA HIS A 428 18.49 33.85 23.16
C HIS A 428 17.64 32.92 22.29
N GLY A 429 18.02 32.71 21.03
CA GLY A 429 17.31 31.81 20.11
C GLY A 429 17.24 30.38 20.64
N VAL A 430 18.36 29.87 21.16
CA VAL A 430 18.42 28.52 21.74
C VAL A 430 17.77 28.46 23.12
N SER A 431 17.97 29.46 23.98
CA SER A 431 17.32 29.51 25.30
C SER A 431 15.80 29.48 25.19
N VAL A 432 15.22 30.25 24.26
CA VAL A 432 13.78 30.24 23.99
C VAL A 432 13.31 28.86 23.50
N SER A 433 14.13 28.14 22.74
CA SER A 433 13.80 26.77 22.32
C SER A 433 13.74 25.80 23.48
N LEU A 434 14.72 25.84 24.39
CA LEU A 434 14.78 24.96 25.56
C LEU A 434 13.62 25.23 26.51
N ILE A 435 13.30 26.51 26.76
CA ILE A 435 12.16 26.91 27.59
C ILE A 435 10.86 26.38 26.99
N SER A 436 10.66 26.54 25.68
CA SER A 436 9.48 26.01 24.97
C SER A 436 9.35 24.50 25.12
N LEU A 437 10.42 23.73 24.93
CA LEU A 437 10.38 22.27 25.04
C LEU A 437 10.03 21.76 26.44
N ILE A 438 10.49 22.44 27.49
CA ILE A 438 10.15 22.07 28.87
C ILE A 438 8.70 22.46 29.16
N VAL A 439 8.36 23.74 28.99
CA VAL A 439 7.06 24.29 29.44
C VAL A 439 5.90 23.72 28.62
N ASN A 440 6.02 23.67 27.29
CA ASN A 440 4.92 23.22 26.43
C ASN A 440 4.66 21.72 26.60
N ARG A 441 5.69 20.90 26.89
CA ARG A 441 5.51 19.46 27.17
C ARG A 441 4.67 19.19 28.42
N PHE A 442 4.75 20.04 29.45
CA PHE A 442 3.89 19.90 30.64
C PHE A 442 2.47 20.44 30.41
N ILE A 443 2.34 21.56 29.69
CA ILE A 443 1.05 22.24 29.55
C ILE A 443 0.15 21.55 28.53
N LEU A 444 0.69 21.05 27.41
CA LEU A 444 -0.09 20.49 26.32
C LEU A 444 -0.96 19.28 26.75
N PRO A 445 -0.45 18.24 27.46
CA PRO A 445 -1.28 17.13 27.92
C PRO A 445 -2.38 17.59 28.91
N MET A 446 -2.06 18.54 29.79
CA MET A 446 -3.01 19.11 30.75
C MET A 446 -4.11 19.93 30.05
N ALA A 447 -3.76 20.68 29.01
CA ALA A 447 -4.70 21.45 28.21
C ALA A 447 -5.69 20.55 27.45
N VAL A 448 -5.20 19.48 26.82
CA VAL A 448 -6.02 18.51 26.08
C VAL A 448 -7.06 17.86 26.99
N THR A 449 -6.65 17.48 28.21
CA THR A 449 -7.54 16.84 29.18
C THR A 449 -8.60 17.81 29.71
N LYS A 450 -8.21 19.04 30.10
CA LYS A 450 -9.16 20.05 30.61
C LYS A 450 -10.14 20.58 29.56
N LEU A 451 -9.72 20.71 28.30
CA LEU A 451 -10.57 21.21 27.22
C LEU A 451 -11.55 20.15 26.67
N GLY A 452 -11.45 18.90 27.12
CA GLY A 452 -12.33 17.81 26.70
C GLY A 452 -12.19 17.45 25.22
N LEU A 453 -11.01 17.66 24.62
CA LEU A 453 -10.74 17.38 23.20
C LEU A 453 -10.24 15.94 22.94
N ARG A 454 -10.26 15.08 23.96
CA ARG A 454 -10.12 13.63 23.76
C ARG A 454 -11.39 13.12 23.08
N ASP A 455 -11.27 12.79 21.79
CA ASP A 455 -12.37 12.25 20.97
C ASP A 455 -12.78 10.84 21.45
N VAL A 456 -13.54 10.82 22.52
CA VAL A 456 -14.48 9.75 22.82
C VAL A 456 -15.87 10.36 22.70
N THR A 457 -16.41 10.38 21.49
CA THR A 457 -17.82 10.72 21.26
C THR A 457 -18.71 9.86 22.17
N SER A 458 -19.86 10.39 22.63
CA SER A 458 -20.81 9.66 23.48
C SER A 458 -21.27 8.33 22.85
N THR A 459 -21.28 8.27 21.52
CA THR A 459 -21.51 7.06 20.71
C THR A 459 -20.32 6.08 20.75
N LYS A 460 -19.07 6.54 20.72
CA LYS A 460 -17.87 5.71 20.90
C LYS A 460 -17.77 5.17 22.33
N TYR A 461 -18.19 5.95 23.31
CA TYR A 461 -18.33 5.50 24.71
C TYR A 461 -19.38 4.40 24.86
N LYS A 462 -20.62 4.60 24.36
CA LYS A 462 -21.67 3.56 24.36
C LYS A 462 -21.21 2.31 23.60
N SER A 463 -20.55 2.48 22.46
CA SER A 463 -19.98 1.38 21.68
C SER A 463 -18.92 0.62 22.47
N LEU A 464 -17.94 1.30 23.08
CA LEU A 464 -16.90 0.68 23.89
C LEU A 464 -17.49 -0.02 25.12
N TYR A 465 -18.48 0.58 25.75
CA TYR A 465 -19.23 -0.02 26.85
C TYR A 465 -19.91 -1.33 26.43
N TYR A 466 -20.71 -1.32 25.35
CA TYR A 466 -21.37 -2.53 24.85
C TYR A 466 -20.38 -3.57 24.33
N THR A 467 -19.28 -3.13 23.70
CA THR A 467 -18.23 -4.04 23.23
C THR A 467 -17.52 -4.70 24.40
N PHE A 468 -17.24 -3.95 25.47
CA PHE A 468 -16.63 -4.47 26.68
C PHE A 468 -17.58 -5.40 27.44
N GLN A 469 -18.87 -5.04 27.54
CA GLN A 469 -19.89 -5.91 28.13
C GLN A 469 -20.02 -7.22 27.34
N HIS A 470 -20.11 -7.14 26.01
CA HIS A 470 -20.18 -8.32 25.16
C HIS A 470 -18.90 -9.14 25.21
N PHE A 471 -17.73 -8.50 25.25
CA PHE A 471 -16.44 -9.16 25.47
C PHE A 471 -16.43 -9.90 26.82
N GLN A 472 -16.96 -9.29 27.88
CA GLN A 472 -17.04 -9.89 29.20
C GLN A 472 -18.04 -11.05 29.25
N GLU A 473 -19.19 -10.96 28.55
CA GLU A 473 -20.15 -12.05 28.37
C GLU A 473 -19.54 -13.22 27.59
N LEU A 474 -18.83 -12.93 26.50
CA LEU A 474 -18.10 -13.94 25.72
C LEU A 474 -17.01 -14.59 26.55
N THR A 475 -16.24 -13.82 27.32
CA THR A 475 -15.18 -14.37 28.16
C THR A 475 -15.76 -15.25 29.26
N LYS A 476 -16.91 -14.88 29.83
CA LYS A 476 -17.66 -15.73 30.78
C LYS A 476 -18.20 -17.00 30.11
N SER A 477 -18.73 -16.90 28.89
CA SER A 477 -19.24 -18.04 28.11
C SER A 477 -18.12 -19.02 27.72
N VAL A 478 -16.96 -18.48 27.33
CA VAL A 478 -15.77 -19.29 27.04
C VAL A 478 -15.23 -19.93 28.32
N ALA A 479 -15.14 -19.18 29.42
CA ALA A 479 -14.72 -19.73 30.71
C ALA A 479 -15.66 -20.85 31.17
N SER A 480 -16.97 -20.69 31.02
CA SER A 480 -17.94 -21.74 31.35
C SER A 480 -17.84 -22.95 30.44
N ALA A 481 -17.53 -22.78 29.16
CA ALA A 481 -17.25 -23.89 28.25
C ALA A 481 -15.95 -24.64 28.62
N LEU A 482 -14.89 -23.92 29.01
CA LEU A 482 -13.60 -24.49 29.40
C LEU A 482 -13.65 -25.27 30.73
N LYS A 483 -14.64 -25.01 31.60
CA LYS A 483 -14.91 -25.84 32.79
C LYS A 483 -15.15 -27.31 32.48
N PHE A 484 -15.63 -27.60 31.27
CA PHE A 484 -15.92 -28.95 30.81
C PHE A 484 -14.73 -29.60 30.09
N ASP A 485 -13.60 -28.91 29.95
CA ASP A 485 -12.39 -29.50 29.39
C ASP A 485 -11.75 -30.47 30.40
N ARG A 486 -11.53 -31.71 29.96
CA ARG A 486 -10.95 -32.78 30.78
C ARG A 486 -9.55 -32.39 31.29
N ASP A 487 -8.81 -31.63 30.49
CA ASP A 487 -7.44 -31.23 30.82
C ASP A 487 -7.40 -30.08 31.84
N LEU A 488 -8.52 -29.40 32.08
CA LEU A 488 -8.67 -28.27 33.01
C LEU A 488 -9.54 -28.61 34.24
N ALA A 489 -9.89 -29.88 34.44
CA ALA A 489 -10.75 -30.33 35.54
C ALA A 489 -10.20 -29.98 36.94
N ASN A 490 -8.88 -29.84 37.07
CA ASN A 490 -8.20 -29.50 38.33
C ASN A 490 -7.95 -27.99 38.52
N ALA A 491 -8.40 -27.13 37.60
CA ALA A 491 -8.23 -25.68 37.72
C ALA A 491 -9.21 -25.10 38.76
N ASP A 492 -8.74 -24.17 39.60
CA ASP A 492 -9.61 -23.43 40.53
C ASP A 492 -10.41 -22.37 39.77
N TRP A 493 -11.59 -22.77 39.31
CA TRP A 493 -12.49 -21.91 38.55
C TRP A 493 -13.03 -20.71 39.33
N ASN A 494 -13.00 -20.75 40.66
CA ASN A 494 -13.42 -19.60 41.46
C ASN A 494 -12.40 -18.47 41.37
N ILE A 495 -11.10 -18.80 41.37
CA ILE A 495 -10.03 -17.82 41.13
C ILE A 495 -10.12 -17.33 39.69
N VAL A 496 -10.26 -18.23 38.72
CA VAL A 496 -10.34 -17.88 37.30
C VAL A 496 -11.51 -16.93 37.02
N GLU A 497 -12.71 -17.20 37.54
CA GLU A 497 -13.87 -16.31 37.36
C GLU A 497 -13.66 -14.94 38.01
N LYS A 498 -13.09 -14.88 39.22
CA LYS A 498 -12.76 -13.60 39.87
C LYS A 498 -11.72 -12.80 39.08
N THR A 499 -10.75 -13.47 38.47
CA THR A 499 -9.65 -12.82 37.74
C THR A 499 -10.07 -12.39 36.33
N ILE A 500 -11.02 -13.10 35.71
CA ILE A 500 -11.55 -12.81 34.37
C ILE A 500 -12.54 -11.63 34.37
N ILE A 501 -13.16 -11.30 35.51
CA ILE A 501 -14.02 -10.13 35.65
C ILE A 501 -13.16 -8.87 35.60
N LEU A 502 -12.90 -8.41 34.39
CA LEU A 502 -12.27 -7.12 34.15
C LEU A 502 -13.29 -6.02 34.47
N GLN A 503 -12.91 -5.07 35.32
CA GLN A 503 -13.74 -3.89 35.58
C GLN A 503 -13.83 -3.09 34.29
N ASN A 504 -15.06 -2.77 33.87
CA ASN A 504 -15.26 -1.88 32.74
C ASN A 504 -14.74 -0.50 33.13
N PRO A 505 -13.68 0.03 32.49
CA PRO A 505 -13.15 1.36 32.81
C PRO A 505 -14.17 2.48 32.52
N TYR A 506 -15.30 2.15 31.90
CA TYR A 506 -16.39 3.03 31.52
C TYR A 506 -17.71 2.72 32.28
N ALA A 507 -17.71 1.86 33.29
CA ALA A 507 -18.90 1.66 34.12
C ALA A 507 -19.03 2.80 35.15
N LEU A 508 -20.20 3.46 35.16
CA LEU A 508 -20.62 4.28 36.29
C LEU A 508 -21.04 3.34 37.43
N GLY A 509 -20.65 3.65 38.66
CA GLY A 509 -21.06 2.91 39.85
C GLY A 509 -22.57 2.69 39.84
N GLN A 510 -22.99 1.43 39.72
CA GLN A 510 -24.39 1.04 39.68
C GLN A 510 -24.90 0.76 41.09
N GLY A 511 -26.02 1.39 41.45
CA GLY A 511 -27.07 0.65 42.13
C GLY A 511 -27.81 -0.16 41.08
N GLU A 512 -27.87 -1.47 41.27
CA GLU A 512 -28.60 -2.42 40.41
C GLU A 512 -30.10 -2.11 40.41
N THR A 513 -30.76 -2.13 39.25
CA THR A 513 -32.04 -2.83 39.02
C THR A 513 -32.48 -2.72 37.56
N LYS A 514 -33.35 -3.67 37.20
CA LYS A 514 -33.65 -4.20 35.88
C LYS A 514 -34.41 -3.23 34.95
N GLU A 515 -34.32 -3.54 33.66
CA GLU A 515 -35.09 -3.04 32.51
C GLU A 515 -34.72 -1.66 31.92
N HIS A 516 -34.13 -1.71 30.73
CA HIS A 516 -34.17 -0.70 29.65
C HIS A 516 -34.20 0.78 30.09
N GLN A 517 -33.30 1.22 30.96
CA GLN A 517 -33.20 2.64 31.29
C GLN A 517 -32.31 3.43 30.33
N LYS A 518 -32.93 4.46 29.76
CA LYS A 518 -32.34 5.53 28.96
C LYS A 518 -31.07 6.07 29.62
N VAL A 519 -29.93 5.90 28.95
CA VAL A 519 -28.62 6.33 29.45
C VAL A 519 -28.52 7.87 29.41
N LYS A 520 -28.43 8.50 30.58
CA LYS A 520 -28.16 9.95 30.73
C LYS A 520 -26.66 10.24 30.51
N CYS A 521 -26.35 11.32 29.78
CA CYS A 521 -24.97 11.74 29.53
C CYS A 521 -24.37 12.41 30.78
N LEU A 522 -23.21 11.92 31.26
CA LEU A 522 -22.55 12.41 32.47
C LEU A 522 -22.16 13.90 32.42
N HIS A 523 -21.97 14.44 31.21
CA HIS A 523 -21.52 15.82 31.03
C HIS A 523 -22.64 16.85 30.87
N CYS A 524 -23.85 16.43 30.46
CA CYS A 524 -24.91 17.39 30.14
C CYS A 524 -26.30 16.99 30.60
N ASN A 525 -26.46 15.83 31.25
CA ASN A 525 -27.72 15.34 31.84
C ASN A 525 -28.94 15.29 30.89
N LYS A 526 -28.74 15.41 29.57
CA LYS A 526 -29.81 15.31 28.58
C LYS A 526 -30.17 13.85 28.31
N GLU A 527 -31.46 13.58 28.28
CA GLU A 527 -32.04 12.31 27.81
C GLU A 527 -31.91 12.24 26.29
N VAL A 528 -31.47 11.10 25.78
CA VAL A 528 -31.22 10.90 24.35
C VAL A 528 -32.40 10.11 23.79
N ASP A 529 -33.20 10.77 22.94
CA ASP A 529 -34.36 10.16 22.26
C ASP A 529 -33.94 9.25 21.09
N ASP A 530 -34.78 8.24 20.82
CA ASP A 530 -34.65 7.21 19.78
C ASP A 530 -34.87 7.72 18.33
N ASN A 531 -34.90 9.02 18.09
CA ASN A 531 -35.00 9.61 16.74
C ASN A 531 -33.66 9.56 15.96
N LEU A 532 -32.88 8.50 16.15
CA LEU A 532 -31.46 8.39 15.79
C LEU A 532 -31.20 7.44 14.59
N ASN A 533 -32.14 7.33 13.65
CA ASN A 533 -32.01 6.42 12.50
C ASN A 533 -30.85 6.79 11.55
N VAL A 534 -30.54 8.08 11.38
CA VAL A 534 -29.44 8.51 10.49
C VAL A 534 -28.06 8.23 11.11
N GLU A 535 -27.88 8.55 12.40
CA GLU A 535 -26.61 8.28 13.08
C GLU A 535 -26.39 6.77 13.32
N ALA A 536 -27.45 6.00 13.60
CA ALA A 536 -27.37 4.55 13.73
C ALA A 536 -27.06 3.86 12.39
N THR A 537 -27.65 4.32 11.28
CA THR A 537 -27.30 3.83 9.94
C THR A 537 -25.87 4.23 9.55
N GLU A 538 -25.42 5.45 9.86
CA GLU A 538 -24.05 5.89 9.61
C GLU A 538 -23.04 5.06 10.41
N LEU A 539 -23.31 4.80 11.69
CA LEU A 539 -22.47 3.95 12.54
C LEU A 539 -22.38 2.52 12.00
N ALA A 540 -23.51 1.94 11.60
CA ALA A 540 -23.56 0.58 11.06
C ALA A 540 -22.81 0.48 9.72
N ASN A 541 -22.89 1.52 8.87
CA ASN A 541 -22.11 1.62 7.63
C ASN A 541 -20.59 1.69 7.91
N ARG A 542 -20.16 2.50 8.89
CA ARG A 542 -18.74 2.57 9.30
C ARG A 542 -18.23 1.22 9.83
N ARG A 543 -19.04 0.53 10.63
CA ARG A 543 -18.72 -0.81 11.13
C ARG A 543 -18.65 -1.85 10.01
N LEU A 544 -19.57 -1.80 9.05
CA LEU A 544 -19.54 -2.66 7.87
C LEU A 544 -18.24 -2.46 7.07
N LEU A 545 -17.84 -1.23 6.81
CA LEU A 545 -16.58 -0.93 6.11
C LEU A 545 -15.36 -1.40 6.91
N SER A 546 -15.36 -1.21 8.24
CA SER A 546 -14.27 -1.73 9.08
C SER A 546 -14.19 -3.26 9.05
N ALA A 547 -15.33 -3.94 8.95
CA ALA A 547 -15.39 -5.38 8.82
C ALA A 547 -14.92 -5.87 7.45
N GLN A 548 -15.23 -5.13 6.37
CA GLN A 548 -14.67 -5.37 5.03
C GLN A 548 -13.14 -5.26 5.04
N ILE A 549 -12.61 -4.18 5.61
CA ILE A 549 -11.16 -3.98 5.74
C ILE A 549 -10.52 -5.13 6.52
N ALA A 550 -11.15 -5.56 7.63
CA ALA A 550 -10.67 -6.70 8.41
C ALA A 550 -10.69 -8.01 7.61
N SER A 551 -11.74 -8.25 6.80
CA SER A 551 -11.80 -9.41 5.90
C SER A 551 -10.68 -9.35 4.85
N TYR A 552 -10.47 -8.22 4.18
CA TYR A 552 -9.39 -8.08 3.18
C TYR A 552 -7.99 -8.28 3.80
N GLN A 553 -7.77 -7.75 5.01
CA GLN A 553 -6.53 -7.99 5.75
C GLN A 553 -6.37 -9.44 6.17
N ARG A 554 -7.46 -10.13 6.53
CA ARG A 554 -7.42 -11.57 6.82
C ARG A 554 -7.07 -12.37 5.57
N GLN A 555 -7.70 -12.07 4.44
CA GLN A 555 -7.42 -12.68 3.14
C GLN A 555 -5.96 -12.46 2.71
N TYR A 556 -5.37 -11.30 3.01
CA TYR A 556 -3.94 -11.06 2.82
C TYR A 556 -3.07 -11.95 3.73
N ARG A 557 -3.41 -12.05 5.02
CA ARG A 557 -2.68 -12.90 5.98
C ARG A 557 -2.75 -14.38 5.61
N SER A 558 -3.88 -14.83 5.03
CA SER A 558 -4.03 -16.18 4.48
C SER A 558 -3.41 -16.34 3.08
N GLU A 559 -2.79 -15.29 2.53
CA GLU A 559 -2.11 -15.28 1.23
C GLU A 559 -3.03 -15.59 0.03
N THR A 560 -4.36 -15.43 0.20
CA THR A 560 -5.35 -15.61 -0.87
C THR A 560 -5.46 -14.37 -1.75
N LEU A 561 -5.35 -13.18 -1.15
CA LEU A 561 -5.21 -11.93 -1.88
C LEU A 561 -3.75 -11.51 -1.98
N SER A 562 -3.35 -11.03 -3.16
CA SER A 562 -2.09 -10.30 -3.29
C SER A 562 -2.14 -9.05 -2.42
N GLN A 563 -0.97 -8.59 -1.98
CA GLN A 563 -0.85 -7.27 -1.35
C GLN A 563 -1.53 -6.20 -2.19
N SER A 564 -1.54 -6.40 -3.52
CA SER A 564 -2.11 -5.46 -4.45
C SER A 564 -3.59 -5.34 -4.50
N ALA A 565 -4.26 -6.47 -4.40
CA ALA A 565 -5.68 -6.45 -4.36
C ALA A 565 -6.15 -5.82 -3.04
N VAL A 566 -5.43 -6.09 -1.95
CA VAL A 566 -5.79 -5.62 -0.60
C VAL A 566 -5.68 -4.10 -0.49
N GLN A 567 -4.62 -3.49 -1.02
CA GLN A 567 -4.47 -2.03 -0.99
C GLN A 567 -5.58 -1.32 -1.75
N VAL A 568 -5.94 -1.83 -2.93
CA VAL A 568 -7.04 -1.26 -3.72
C VAL A 568 -8.37 -1.41 -2.97
N LEU A 569 -8.63 -2.59 -2.40
CA LEU A 569 -9.87 -2.85 -1.67
C LEU A 569 -9.97 -2.06 -0.36
N VAL A 570 -8.90 -1.99 0.43
CA VAL A 570 -8.83 -1.23 1.69
C VAL A 570 -8.85 0.27 1.40
N GLY A 571 -8.12 0.74 0.39
CA GLY A 571 -8.12 2.14 -0.04
C GLY A 571 -9.49 2.57 -0.55
N ALA A 572 -10.14 1.73 -1.36
CA ALA A 572 -11.52 1.96 -1.80
C ALA A 572 -12.49 2.00 -0.60
N ALA A 573 -12.48 0.99 0.27
CA ALA A 573 -13.34 0.95 1.46
C ALA A 573 -13.11 2.15 2.39
N GLY A 574 -11.85 2.58 2.58
CA GLY A 574 -11.49 3.76 3.35
C GLY A 574 -12.04 5.06 2.75
N SER A 575 -11.98 5.21 1.42
CA SER A 575 -12.49 6.40 0.73
C SER A 575 -14.01 6.59 0.84
N PHE A 576 -14.77 5.49 0.92
CA PHE A 576 -16.22 5.52 1.08
C PHE A 576 -16.67 5.67 2.54
N GLY A 577 -15.77 5.47 3.52
CA GLY A 577 -16.08 5.68 4.94
C GLY A 577 -16.40 7.13 5.32
N GLU A 578 -16.01 8.09 4.48
CA GLU A 578 -16.21 9.52 4.73
C GLU A 578 -17.35 10.15 3.92
N LYS A 579 -17.81 9.51 2.84
CA LYS A 579 -18.87 10.04 1.97
C LYS A 579 -20.25 9.67 2.50
N LYS A 580 -21.09 10.68 2.75
CA LYS A 580 -22.42 10.50 3.37
C LYS A 580 -23.45 9.73 2.52
N VAL A 581 -23.24 9.57 1.21
CA VAL A 581 -24.28 9.06 0.27
C VAL A 581 -23.77 8.01 -0.73
N GLU A 582 -22.45 7.87 -0.93
CA GLU A 582 -21.89 6.93 -1.91
C GLU A 582 -21.37 5.65 -1.26
N TYR A 583 -21.67 4.52 -1.89
CA TYR A 583 -21.30 3.19 -1.41
C TYR A 583 -20.34 2.51 -2.38
N MET A 584 -19.43 1.70 -1.83
CA MET A 584 -18.59 0.80 -2.61
C MET A 584 -19.49 -0.21 -3.36
N ASN A 585 -19.30 -0.28 -4.68
CA ASN A 585 -19.99 -1.20 -5.58
C ASN A 585 -18.98 -1.79 -6.59
N ALA A 586 -19.28 -2.92 -7.23
CA ALA A 586 -18.31 -3.58 -8.12
C ALA A 586 -17.91 -2.70 -9.33
N GLU A 587 -18.81 -1.84 -9.83
CA GLU A 587 -18.48 -0.84 -10.87
C GLU A 587 -17.45 0.19 -10.40
N THR A 588 -17.55 0.64 -9.14
CA THR A 588 -16.56 1.57 -8.56
C THR A 588 -15.19 0.90 -8.45
N ILE A 589 -15.17 -0.39 -8.09
CA ILE A 589 -13.95 -1.20 -8.01
C ILE A 589 -13.34 -1.41 -9.39
N LYS A 590 -14.19 -1.62 -10.41
CA LYS A 590 -13.79 -1.68 -11.81
C LYS A 590 -13.02 -0.41 -12.18
N ASN A 591 -13.57 0.78 -11.88
CA ASN A 591 -12.90 2.06 -12.13
C ASN A 591 -11.54 2.19 -11.42
N TYR A 592 -11.41 1.71 -10.18
CA TYR A 592 -10.12 1.69 -9.47
C TYR A 592 -9.11 0.70 -10.08
N SER A 593 -9.60 -0.38 -10.69
CA SER A 593 -8.77 -1.41 -11.34
C SER A 593 -8.40 -1.10 -12.80
N GLU A 594 -9.12 -0.19 -13.47
CA GLU A 594 -8.89 0.17 -14.86
C GLU A 594 -7.74 1.18 -15.00
N SER A 595 -6.52 0.70 -15.26
CA SER A 595 -5.42 1.59 -15.65
C SER A 595 -5.44 1.91 -17.15
N LYS A 596 -5.24 3.21 -17.45
CA LYS A 596 -4.86 3.84 -18.74
C LYS A 596 -5.37 3.16 -20.03
N LYS A 597 -6.45 3.73 -20.62
CA LYS A 597 -6.90 3.51 -22.01
C LYS A 597 -5.75 3.47 -23.05
N ILE A 598 -4.65 4.15 -22.75
CA ILE A 598 -3.42 4.22 -23.55
C ILE A 598 -2.80 2.84 -23.83
N LEU A 599 -2.82 1.87 -22.90
CA LEU A 599 -2.20 0.54 -23.14
C LEU A 599 -2.94 -0.27 -24.21
N VAL A 600 -4.27 -0.19 -24.22
CA VAL A 600 -5.12 -0.85 -25.24
C VAL A 600 -4.96 -0.15 -26.60
N ILE A 601 -4.90 1.18 -26.60
CA ILE A 601 -4.69 1.98 -27.82
C ILE A 601 -3.30 1.68 -28.40
N THR A 602 -2.24 1.68 -27.58
CA THR A 602 -0.87 1.38 -28.03
C THR A 602 -0.74 -0.06 -28.53
N ARG A 603 -1.36 -1.04 -27.87
CA ARG A 603 -1.42 -2.42 -28.37
C ARG A 603 -2.06 -2.50 -29.76
N ARG A 604 -3.20 -1.83 -29.95
CA ARG A 604 -3.90 -1.78 -31.24
C ARG A 604 -3.04 -1.13 -32.33
N VAL A 605 -2.40 -0.01 -32.02
CA VAL A 605 -1.49 0.68 -32.95
C VAL A 605 -0.29 -0.21 -33.31
N LEU A 606 0.37 -0.81 -32.31
CA LEU A 606 1.51 -1.72 -32.52
C LEU A 606 1.11 -2.97 -33.30
N LEU A 607 -0.06 -3.57 -33.02
CA LEU A 607 -0.59 -4.72 -33.79
C LEU A 607 -0.81 -4.36 -35.25
N ASN A 608 -1.43 -3.21 -35.54
CA ASN A 608 -1.60 -2.74 -36.91
C ASN A 608 -0.25 -2.48 -37.60
N TRP A 609 0.72 -1.93 -36.87
CA TRP A 609 2.07 -1.69 -37.37
C TRP A 609 2.83 -2.99 -37.66
N VAL A 610 2.68 -4.03 -36.85
CA VAL A 610 3.32 -5.34 -37.07
C VAL A 610 2.63 -6.11 -38.20
N TYR A 611 1.29 -6.11 -38.25
CA TYR A 611 0.56 -6.86 -39.28
C TYR A 611 0.90 -6.36 -40.70
N ASN A 612 1.08 -5.04 -40.86
CA ASN A 612 1.50 -4.42 -42.13
C ASN A 612 2.97 -4.66 -42.54
N THR A 613 3.75 -5.42 -41.75
CA THR A 613 5.12 -5.84 -42.12
C THR A 613 5.19 -7.22 -42.79
N LYS A 614 4.11 -8.01 -42.77
CA LYS A 614 4.08 -9.28 -43.51
C LYS A 614 3.97 -9.00 -45.01
N LYS A 615 5.08 -9.20 -45.72
CA LYS A 615 5.25 -9.00 -47.17
C LYS A 615 4.25 -9.83 -47.99
N GLU A 616 3.28 -9.20 -48.62
CA GLU A 616 2.71 -9.76 -49.85
C GLU A 616 3.74 -9.52 -50.97
N LYS A 617 4.25 -10.59 -51.58
CA LYS A 617 5.23 -10.49 -52.68
C LYS A 617 4.51 -10.00 -53.93
N GLY A 618 4.68 -8.72 -54.27
CA GLY A 618 4.15 -8.14 -55.51
C GLY A 618 4.64 -8.86 -56.78
N ILE A 619 3.93 -8.65 -57.89
CA ILE A 619 4.21 -9.32 -59.17
C ILE A 619 5.46 -8.71 -59.81
N PRO A 620 6.49 -9.51 -60.20
CA PRO A 620 7.72 -8.99 -60.77
C PRO A 620 7.51 -8.37 -62.16
N SER A 621 8.22 -7.28 -62.45
CA SER A 621 8.07 -6.54 -63.71
C SER A 621 8.75 -7.22 -64.92
N ARG A 622 8.33 -6.81 -66.14
CA ARG A 622 8.90 -7.30 -67.42
C ARG A 622 10.29 -6.73 -67.76
N HIS A 623 10.66 -5.55 -67.27
CA HIS A 623 11.97 -4.94 -67.59
C HIS A 623 13.10 -5.52 -66.73
N CYS A 624 14.26 -5.79 -67.35
CA CYS A 624 15.39 -6.47 -66.70
C CYS A 624 15.92 -5.72 -65.46
N PHE A 625 16.06 -4.40 -65.56
CA PHE A 625 16.53 -3.56 -64.44
C PHE A 625 15.58 -3.60 -63.23
N LEU A 626 14.29 -3.39 -63.46
CA LEU A 626 13.26 -3.43 -62.41
C LEU A 626 13.09 -4.83 -61.80
N ARG A 627 13.32 -5.89 -62.59
CA ARG A 627 13.35 -7.28 -62.08
C ARG A 627 14.55 -7.54 -61.18
N ALA A 628 15.72 -7.00 -61.50
CA ALA A 628 16.90 -7.08 -60.64
C ALA A 628 16.67 -6.33 -59.31
N CYS A 629 16.12 -5.12 -59.35
CA CYS A 629 15.75 -4.36 -58.13
C CYS A 629 14.73 -5.12 -57.27
N HIS A 630 13.71 -5.70 -57.89
CA HIS A 630 12.73 -6.54 -57.19
C HIS A 630 13.38 -7.76 -56.53
N LYS A 631 14.32 -8.44 -57.21
CA LYS A 631 15.04 -9.58 -56.63
C LYS A 631 15.89 -9.16 -55.43
N ILE A 632 16.55 -8.00 -55.49
CA ILE A 632 17.42 -7.49 -54.42
C ILE A 632 16.59 -7.08 -53.18
N VAL A 633 15.56 -6.26 -53.35
CA VAL A 633 14.79 -5.69 -52.23
C VAL A 633 14.07 -6.74 -51.39
N PHE A 634 13.66 -7.85 -51.99
CA PHE A 634 12.93 -8.92 -51.27
C PHE A 634 13.84 -10.01 -50.66
N THR A 635 15.17 -9.87 -50.73
CA THR A 635 16.11 -10.76 -50.02
C THR A 635 16.19 -10.41 -48.54
N ASP A 636 16.37 -11.42 -47.69
CA ASP A 636 16.55 -11.22 -46.24
C ASP A 636 17.88 -10.50 -45.94
N GLU A 637 18.88 -10.65 -46.81
CA GLU A 637 20.18 -9.97 -46.74
C GLU A 637 20.04 -8.45 -46.87
N PHE A 638 19.19 -7.96 -47.78
CA PHE A 638 18.94 -6.53 -47.96
C PHE A 638 18.32 -5.90 -46.70
N GLU A 639 17.42 -6.60 -46.02
CA GLU A 639 16.86 -6.14 -44.75
C GLU A 639 17.88 -6.16 -43.61
N CYS A 640 18.73 -7.19 -43.54
CA CYS A 640 19.82 -7.25 -42.57
C CYS A 640 20.82 -6.11 -42.74
N ILE A 641 21.17 -5.77 -43.99
CA ILE A 641 22.02 -4.61 -44.30
C ILE A 641 21.32 -3.32 -43.86
N GLY A 642 20.03 -3.16 -44.14
CA GLY A 642 19.24 -2.01 -43.67
C GLY A 642 19.25 -1.87 -42.15
N TYR A 643 19.08 -2.97 -41.40
CA TYR A 643 19.16 -2.95 -39.94
C TYR A 643 20.56 -2.61 -39.42
N LEU A 644 21.62 -3.11 -40.07
CA LEU A 644 23.01 -2.80 -39.71
C LEU A 644 23.33 -1.32 -39.94
N VAL A 645 22.86 -0.74 -41.05
CA VAL A 645 23.01 0.70 -41.35
C VAL A 645 22.26 1.55 -40.32
N ILE A 646 21.05 1.16 -39.91
CA ILE A 646 20.32 1.84 -38.83
C ILE A 646 21.10 1.79 -37.51
N LEU A 647 21.70 0.64 -37.17
CA LEU A 647 22.51 0.48 -35.97
C LEU A 647 23.78 1.35 -36.01
N MET A 648 24.49 1.36 -37.14
CA MET A 648 25.70 2.17 -37.31
C MET A 648 25.41 3.67 -37.24
N ASN A 649 24.29 4.11 -37.80
CA ASN A 649 23.86 5.52 -37.75
C ASN A 649 23.52 6.01 -36.32
N MET A 650 23.38 5.11 -35.34
CA MET A 650 23.19 5.52 -33.94
C MET A 650 24.46 6.11 -33.32
N PHE A 651 25.64 5.66 -33.71
CA PHE A 651 26.89 6.13 -33.12
C PHE A 651 27.14 7.62 -33.36
N PRO A 652 27.04 8.15 -34.60
CA PRO A 652 27.15 9.59 -34.84
C PRO A 652 26.10 10.41 -34.09
N ILE A 653 24.87 9.91 -33.99
CA ILE A 653 23.78 10.60 -33.28
C ILE A 653 24.10 10.70 -31.78
N ILE A 654 24.61 9.63 -31.16
CA ILE A 654 24.99 9.62 -29.74
C ILE A 654 26.19 10.56 -29.49
N ILE A 655 27.21 10.52 -30.35
CA ILE A 655 28.38 11.40 -30.25
C ILE A 655 27.95 12.87 -30.37
N SER A 656 27.02 13.18 -31.29
CA SER A 656 26.48 14.53 -31.46
C SER A 656 25.65 15.04 -30.26
N CYS A 657 25.20 14.15 -29.36
CA CYS A 657 24.47 14.50 -28.15
C CYS A 657 25.40 14.92 -27.00
N ILE A 658 26.69 14.57 -27.08
CA ILE A 658 27.70 14.93 -26.07
C ILE A 658 28.40 16.19 -26.57
N SER A 659 28.10 17.34 -25.96
CA SER A 659 28.59 18.65 -26.42
C SER A 659 30.10 18.70 -26.61
N VAL A 660 30.86 18.15 -25.65
CA VAL A 660 32.33 18.13 -25.69
C VAL A 660 32.89 17.35 -26.89
N LEU A 661 32.27 16.23 -27.25
CA LEU A 661 32.71 15.40 -28.39
C LEU A 661 32.22 15.96 -29.72
N ASN A 662 31.03 16.58 -29.73
CA ASN A 662 30.45 17.18 -30.91
C ASN A 662 31.32 18.33 -31.46
N ASP A 663 31.89 19.16 -30.57
CA ASP A 663 32.76 20.28 -30.97
C ASP A 663 34.12 19.80 -31.49
N ILE A 664 34.60 18.64 -31.05
CA ILE A 664 35.87 18.04 -31.50
C ILE A 664 35.72 17.36 -32.87
N TYR A 665 34.58 16.70 -33.12
CA TYR A 665 34.34 15.87 -34.29
C TYR A 665 33.31 16.45 -35.27
N GLU A 666 33.09 17.77 -35.27
CA GLU A 666 32.02 18.43 -36.04
C GLU A 666 32.10 18.13 -37.56
N THR A 667 33.30 18.16 -38.14
CA THR A 667 33.52 17.85 -39.56
C THR A 667 33.24 16.39 -39.88
N GLU A 668 33.77 15.46 -39.08
CA GLU A 668 33.59 14.02 -39.26
C GLU A 668 32.13 13.60 -39.10
N LEU A 669 31.42 14.18 -38.14
CA LEU A 669 29.98 13.97 -37.94
C LEU A 669 29.16 14.48 -39.13
N THR A 670 29.56 15.59 -39.75
CA THR A 670 28.90 16.15 -40.93
C THR A 670 29.05 15.22 -42.15
N TYR A 671 30.26 14.70 -42.40
CA TYR A 671 30.49 13.72 -43.46
C TYR A 671 29.76 12.39 -43.23
N ALA A 672 29.72 11.90 -41.99
CA ALA A 672 28.96 10.71 -41.64
C ALA A 672 27.46 10.91 -41.92
N ASN A 673 26.91 12.07 -41.57
CA ASN A 673 25.51 12.41 -41.80
C ASN A 673 25.13 12.42 -43.29
N TYR A 674 25.97 12.99 -44.17
CA TYR A 674 25.74 12.94 -45.62
C TYR A 674 25.80 11.51 -46.15
N SER A 675 26.76 10.72 -45.67
CA SER A 675 26.93 9.32 -46.08
C SER A 675 25.70 8.48 -45.74
N PHE A 676 25.20 8.55 -44.49
CA PHE A 676 23.98 7.82 -44.10
C PHE A 676 22.74 8.32 -44.83
N LEU A 677 22.60 9.64 -45.05
CA LEU A 677 21.49 10.19 -45.82
C LEU A 677 21.48 9.66 -47.26
N ALA A 678 22.64 9.58 -47.92
CA ALA A 678 22.78 9.02 -49.26
C ALA A 678 22.36 7.54 -49.32
N PHE A 679 22.76 6.73 -48.33
CA PHE A 679 22.31 5.33 -48.22
C PHE A 679 20.78 5.22 -48.12
N TYR A 680 20.14 6.08 -47.34
CA TYR A 680 18.68 6.03 -47.18
C TYR A 680 17.91 6.53 -48.41
N ILE A 681 18.45 7.50 -49.15
CA ILE A 681 17.90 7.91 -50.44
C ILE A 681 17.98 6.75 -51.43
N MET A 682 19.13 6.08 -51.49
CA MET A 682 19.34 4.89 -52.33
C MET A 682 18.37 3.76 -51.97
N GLU A 683 18.22 3.46 -50.68
CA GLU A 683 17.29 2.45 -50.16
C GLU A 683 15.83 2.76 -50.55
N ALA A 684 15.40 4.01 -50.39
CA ALA A 684 14.05 4.45 -50.75
C ALA A 684 13.81 4.33 -52.27
N LEU A 685 14.77 4.75 -53.10
CA LEU A 685 14.69 4.64 -54.56
C LEU A 685 14.60 3.18 -55.01
N LEU A 686 15.39 2.27 -54.42
CA LEU A 686 15.34 0.85 -54.71
C LEU A 686 13.98 0.23 -54.33
N LYS A 687 13.44 0.56 -53.15
CA LYS A 687 12.12 0.09 -52.69
C LYS A 687 10.97 0.64 -53.55
N ILE A 688 11.03 1.92 -53.96
CA ILE A 688 10.03 2.52 -54.86
C ILE A 688 10.08 1.85 -56.24
N ALA A 689 11.28 1.59 -56.77
CA ALA A 689 11.46 0.89 -58.05
C ALA A 689 10.91 -0.55 -58.00
N ALA A 690 11.06 -1.24 -56.87
CA ALA A 690 10.58 -2.60 -56.67
C ALA A 690 9.06 -2.70 -56.46
N MET A 691 8.48 -1.89 -55.56
CA MET A 691 7.08 -2.01 -55.10
C MET A 691 6.10 -1.07 -55.81
N ARG A 692 6.59 -0.05 -56.53
CA ARG A 692 5.78 0.90 -57.32
C ARG A 692 4.65 1.54 -56.49
N LYS A 693 3.37 1.26 -56.83
CA LYS A 693 2.19 1.82 -56.14
C LYS A 693 1.99 1.22 -54.75
N GLU A 694 2.35 -0.05 -54.55
CA GLU A 694 2.21 -0.74 -53.26
C GLU A 694 3.12 -0.13 -52.19
N TYR A 695 4.22 0.51 -52.59
CA TYR A 695 5.13 1.23 -51.70
C TYR A 695 4.39 2.23 -50.78
N PHE A 696 3.46 3.01 -51.33
CA PHE A 696 2.77 4.09 -50.62
C PHE A 696 1.63 3.60 -49.70
N PHE A 697 1.16 2.36 -49.87
CA PHE A 697 0.14 1.77 -48.99
C PHE A 697 0.73 1.20 -47.70
N HIS A 698 2.03 0.87 -47.69
CA HIS A 698 2.70 0.38 -46.48
C HIS A 698 3.10 1.53 -45.55
N ALA A 699 2.49 1.57 -44.36
CA ALA A 699 2.71 2.62 -43.36
C ALA A 699 4.19 2.78 -42.95
N TRP A 700 4.95 1.68 -42.86
CA TRP A 700 6.39 1.72 -42.52
C TRP A 700 7.25 2.33 -43.63
N ASN A 701 6.96 2.02 -44.89
CA ASN A 701 7.69 2.58 -46.03
C ASN A 701 7.40 4.07 -46.20
N LEU A 702 6.16 4.49 -45.97
CA LEU A 702 5.78 5.91 -45.95
C LEU A 702 6.46 6.67 -44.79
N PHE A 703 6.56 6.05 -43.62
CA PHE A 703 7.27 6.62 -42.47
C PHE A 703 8.79 6.76 -42.72
N GLU A 704 9.44 5.73 -43.27
CA GLU A 704 10.86 5.80 -43.64
C GLU A 704 11.10 6.90 -44.70
N LEU A 705 10.20 7.02 -45.69
CA LEU A 705 10.26 8.05 -46.73
C LEU A 705 10.13 9.47 -46.16
N THR A 706 9.18 9.70 -45.26
CA THR A 706 9.00 11.03 -44.65
C THR A 706 10.23 11.45 -43.85
N ILE A 707 10.85 10.54 -43.10
CA ILE A 707 12.12 10.84 -42.40
C ILE A 707 13.25 11.14 -43.40
N THR A 708 13.35 10.42 -44.52
CA THR A 708 14.37 10.74 -45.54
C THR A 708 14.17 12.12 -46.16
N LEU A 709 12.92 12.51 -46.45
CA LEU A 709 12.60 13.82 -47.01
C LEU A 709 12.93 14.95 -46.04
N VAL A 710 12.60 14.80 -44.76
CA VAL A 710 12.97 15.74 -43.71
C VAL A 710 14.50 15.87 -43.61
N GLY A 711 15.25 14.78 -43.76
CA GLY A 711 16.71 14.80 -43.80
C GLY A 711 17.30 15.54 -45.00
N ILE A 712 16.65 15.48 -46.17
CA ILE A 712 17.05 16.25 -47.35
C ILE A 712 16.80 17.74 -47.14
N ILE A 713 15.63 18.10 -46.58
CA ILE A 713 15.27 19.50 -46.28
C ILE A 713 16.25 20.08 -45.25
N ASP A 714 16.62 19.32 -44.23
CA ASP A 714 17.62 19.71 -43.22
C ASP A 714 18.97 20.08 -43.86
N VAL A 715 19.49 19.23 -44.76
CA VAL A 715 20.73 19.51 -45.50
C VAL A 715 20.59 20.75 -46.40
N MET A 716 19.47 20.88 -47.11
CA MET A 716 19.20 22.04 -47.98
C MET A 716 19.14 23.34 -47.17
N LEU A 717 18.53 23.34 -45.98
CA LEU A 717 18.47 24.50 -45.09
C LEU A 717 19.86 24.90 -44.58
N ILE A 718 20.72 23.92 -44.24
CA ILE A 718 22.09 24.18 -43.79
C ILE A 718 22.92 24.86 -44.88
N GLU A 719 22.86 24.38 -46.12
CA GLU A 719 23.60 24.95 -47.26
C GLU A 719 23.06 26.33 -47.68
N THR A 720 21.74 26.52 -47.65
CA THR A 720 21.10 27.80 -48.05
C THR A 720 21.32 28.91 -47.01
N ASN A 721 21.59 28.55 -45.74
CA ASN A 721 21.89 29.49 -44.66
C ASN A 721 23.23 30.23 -44.80
N SER A 722 24.04 29.93 -45.82
CA SER A 722 25.23 30.72 -46.17
C SER A 722 24.90 32.10 -46.79
N ILE A 723 23.66 32.35 -47.23
CA ILE A 723 23.31 33.55 -48.01
C ILE A 723 22.42 34.58 -47.27
N ASN A 724 21.70 34.22 -46.20
CA ASN A 724 20.76 35.15 -45.53
C ASN A 724 20.98 35.26 -44.01
N TYR A 725 21.97 36.07 -43.63
CA TYR A 725 22.41 36.28 -42.25
C TYR A 725 21.54 37.26 -41.43
N TYR A 726 20.39 37.73 -41.92
CA TYR A 726 19.75 38.93 -41.35
C TYR A 726 18.27 38.84 -40.91
N ILE A 727 17.54 37.72 -41.03
CA ILE A 727 16.07 37.76 -40.83
C ILE A 727 15.48 36.81 -39.75
N PHE A 728 16.17 35.79 -39.22
CA PHE A 728 15.58 34.91 -38.19
C PHE A 728 16.45 34.68 -36.96
N ASP A 729 15.80 34.79 -35.80
CA ASP A 729 16.32 34.66 -34.44
C ASP A 729 17.13 33.35 -34.24
N LEU A 730 18.42 33.51 -33.95
CA LEU A 730 19.49 32.49 -34.06
C LEU A 730 19.34 31.29 -33.10
N VAL A 731 18.53 31.39 -32.06
CA VAL A 731 18.42 30.36 -31.01
C VAL A 731 17.32 29.33 -31.32
N GLN A 732 16.21 29.74 -31.95
CA GLN A 732 15.09 28.82 -32.23
C GLN A 732 15.38 27.87 -33.40
N THR A 733 16.03 28.34 -34.46
CA THR A 733 16.33 27.53 -35.66
C THR A 733 17.38 26.45 -35.37
N ALA A 734 18.40 26.75 -34.57
CA ALA A 734 19.42 25.79 -34.15
C ALA A 734 18.86 24.66 -33.27
N ILE A 735 17.88 24.96 -32.40
CA ILE A 735 17.18 23.96 -31.59
C ILE A 735 16.33 23.05 -32.50
N ILE A 736 15.61 23.61 -33.48
CA ILE A 736 14.79 22.83 -34.43
C ILE A 736 15.65 21.88 -35.26
N VAL A 737 16.81 22.33 -35.78
CA VAL A 737 17.75 21.49 -36.54
C VAL A 737 18.27 20.32 -35.70
N LYS A 738 18.62 20.56 -34.42
CA LYS A 738 19.04 19.50 -33.50
C LYS A 738 17.91 18.50 -33.21
N VAL A 739 16.68 18.98 -33.02
CA VAL A 739 15.48 18.14 -32.78
C VAL A 739 15.16 17.25 -33.99
N VAL A 740 15.32 17.76 -35.21
CA VAL A 740 15.07 16.99 -36.45
C VAL A 740 16.02 15.79 -36.60
N ARG A 741 17.27 15.91 -36.17
CA ARG A 741 18.25 14.80 -36.19
C ARG A 741 17.83 13.64 -35.28
N PHE A 742 17.17 13.92 -34.15
CA PHE A 742 16.64 12.89 -33.26
C PHE A 742 15.47 12.08 -33.86
N LEU A 743 14.70 12.63 -34.80
CA LEU A 743 13.62 11.90 -35.48
C LEU A 743 14.15 10.66 -36.23
N ARG A 744 15.44 10.65 -36.61
CA ARG A 744 16.09 9.52 -37.30
C ARG A 744 16.21 8.27 -36.41
N ILE A 745 16.27 8.44 -35.08
CA ILE A 745 16.31 7.32 -34.10
C ILE A 745 15.02 6.49 -34.16
N LEU A 746 13.89 7.08 -34.56
CA LEU A 746 12.60 6.39 -34.65
C LEU A 746 12.63 5.18 -35.61
N ARG A 747 13.62 5.08 -36.50
CA ARG A 747 13.81 3.92 -37.38
C ARG A 747 14.10 2.62 -36.62
N ILE A 748 14.66 2.70 -35.41
CA ILE A 748 14.90 1.53 -34.56
C ILE A 748 13.59 0.89 -34.08
N LEU A 749 12.46 1.63 -34.07
CA LEU A 749 11.16 1.11 -33.64
C LEU A 749 10.77 -0.14 -34.44
N LYS A 750 11.16 -0.24 -35.71
CA LYS A 750 10.91 -1.42 -36.56
C LYS A 750 11.47 -2.72 -35.96
N LEU A 751 12.64 -2.65 -35.32
CA LEU A 751 13.29 -3.79 -34.65
C LEU A 751 12.66 -4.10 -33.27
N VAL A 752 12.25 -3.07 -32.52
CA VAL A 752 11.81 -3.20 -31.12
C VAL A 752 10.31 -3.56 -31.01
N THR A 753 9.48 -3.18 -31.99
CA THR A 753 8.02 -3.38 -31.99
C THR A 753 7.56 -4.80 -31.61
N PRO A 754 8.08 -5.92 -32.16
CA PRO A 754 7.61 -7.26 -31.78
C PRO A 754 7.94 -7.65 -30.33
N ARG A 755 9.10 -7.23 -29.81
CA ARG A 755 9.47 -7.41 -28.39
C ARG A 755 8.59 -6.55 -27.49
N LEU A 756 8.31 -5.31 -27.89
CA LEU A 756 7.38 -4.40 -27.21
C LEU A 756 5.98 -5.02 -27.10
N LEU A 757 5.49 -5.66 -28.16
CA LEU A 757 4.17 -6.32 -28.17
C LEU A 757 4.12 -7.50 -27.19
N GLN A 758 5.15 -8.36 -27.17
CA GLN A 758 5.23 -9.47 -26.20
C GLN A 758 5.25 -8.97 -24.74
N ILE A 759 6.00 -7.90 -24.46
CA ILE A 759 6.05 -7.27 -23.14
C ILE A 759 4.68 -6.68 -22.78
N LEU A 760 3.99 -6.08 -23.75
CA LEU A 760 2.68 -5.48 -23.56
C LEU A 760 1.60 -6.55 -23.30
N ASP A 761 1.61 -7.68 -24.01
CA ASP A 761 0.69 -8.80 -23.77
C ASP A 761 0.94 -9.44 -22.38
N LYS A 762 2.21 -9.57 -21.95
CA LYS A 762 2.56 -10.03 -20.61
C LYS A 762 2.08 -9.05 -19.53
N ARG A 763 2.15 -7.74 -19.78
CA ARG A 763 1.62 -6.69 -18.88
C ARG A 763 0.09 -6.74 -18.81
N MET A 764 -0.58 -6.90 -19.95
CA MET A 764 -2.05 -6.95 -20.05
C MET A 764 -2.63 -8.18 -19.33
N SER A 765 -2.04 -9.36 -19.52
CA SER A 765 -2.43 -10.58 -18.79
C SER A 765 -2.26 -10.41 -17.28
N HIS A 766 -1.15 -9.81 -16.82
CA HIS A 766 -0.96 -9.49 -15.42
C HIS A 766 -2.06 -8.55 -14.87
N GLN A 767 -2.47 -7.54 -15.65
CA GLN A 767 -3.56 -6.63 -15.26
C GLN A 767 -4.92 -7.34 -15.16
N LEU A 768 -5.25 -8.23 -16.09
CA LEU A 768 -6.48 -9.03 -16.03
C LEU A 768 -6.48 -9.95 -14.82
N SER A 769 -5.33 -10.58 -14.54
CA SER A 769 -5.12 -11.41 -13.37
C SER A 769 -5.29 -10.64 -12.05
N PHE A 770 -4.86 -9.37 -12.05
CA PHE A 770 -5.04 -8.44 -10.94
C PHE A 770 -6.52 -8.05 -10.73
N ARG A 771 -7.25 -7.77 -11.82
CA ARG A 771 -8.70 -7.51 -11.77
C ARG A 771 -9.47 -8.71 -11.21
N TYR A 772 -9.12 -9.92 -11.65
CA TYR A 772 -9.69 -11.16 -11.13
C TYR A 772 -9.51 -11.26 -9.61
N ALA A 773 -8.29 -11.07 -9.13
CA ALA A 773 -7.97 -11.14 -7.70
C ALA A 773 -8.75 -10.11 -6.86
N ILE A 774 -8.84 -8.85 -7.32
CA ILE A 774 -9.62 -7.81 -6.64
C ILE A 774 -11.10 -8.20 -6.56
N LEU A 775 -11.67 -8.62 -7.68
CA LEU A 775 -13.09 -8.89 -7.77
C LEU A 775 -13.47 -10.11 -6.92
N LYS A 776 -12.65 -11.17 -6.95
CA LYS A 776 -12.81 -12.33 -6.08
C LYS A 776 -12.66 -11.96 -4.60
N GLY A 777 -11.67 -11.13 -4.26
CA GLY A 777 -11.48 -10.64 -2.88
C GLY A 777 -12.65 -9.82 -2.37
N TYR A 778 -13.26 -9.00 -3.24
CA TYR A 778 -14.47 -8.25 -2.92
C TYR A 778 -15.67 -9.17 -2.66
N VAL A 779 -15.90 -10.16 -3.53
CA VAL A 779 -16.97 -11.16 -3.35
C VAL A 779 -16.80 -11.90 -2.02
N GLN A 780 -15.58 -12.33 -1.69
CA GLN A 780 -15.29 -12.98 -0.41
C GLN A 780 -15.52 -12.03 0.78
N GLY A 781 -15.15 -10.75 0.65
CA GLY A 781 -15.38 -9.75 1.69
C GLY A 781 -16.86 -9.51 1.97
N GLU A 782 -17.69 -9.42 0.93
CA GLU A 782 -19.16 -9.30 1.09
C GLU A 782 -19.77 -10.56 1.70
N ALA A 783 -19.28 -11.75 1.31
CA ALA A 783 -19.71 -13.01 1.91
C ALA A 783 -19.37 -13.10 3.41
N ASP A 784 -18.17 -12.66 3.81
CA ASP A 784 -17.76 -12.63 5.21
C ASP A 784 -18.64 -11.67 6.04
N ILE A 785 -19.00 -10.50 5.51
CA ILE A 785 -19.90 -9.55 6.19
C ILE A 785 -21.26 -10.18 6.46
N MET A 786 -21.79 -10.96 5.51
CA MET A 786 -23.10 -11.59 5.65
C MET A 786 -23.19 -12.44 6.93
N THR A 787 -22.06 -13.02 7.37
CA THR A 787 -21.98 -13.85 8.61
C THR A 787 -21.97 -13.04 9.91
N ILE A 788 -21.59 -11.76 9.86
CA ILE A 788 -21.41 -10.89 11.04
C ILE A 788 -22.39 -9.71 11.06
N ILE A 789 -23.25 -9.58 10.05
CA ILE A 789 -24.19 -8.46 9.88
C ILE A 789 -25.11 -8.28 11.10
N ASP A 790 -25.47 -9.39 11.75
CA ASP A 790 -26.28 -9.44 12.97
C ASP A 790 -25.60 -8.78 14.17
N LYS A 791 -24.27 -8.79 14.19
CA LYS A 791 -23.44 -8.15 15.23
C LYS A 791 -23.17 -6.68 14.93
N ILE A 792 -23.28 -6.28 13.65
CA ILE A 792 -23.01 -4.91 13.19
C ILE A 792 -24.25 -4.02 13.38
N ALA A 793 -25.43 -4.54 13.10
CA ALA A 793 -26.67 -3.79 13.14
C ALA A 793 -27.23 -3.66 14.57
N SER A 794 -27.45 -2.43 15.03
CA SER A 794 -28.09 -2.16 16.33
C SER A 794 -29.61 -2.25 16.28
N SER A 795 -30.22 -2.17 15.10
CA SER A 795 -31.66 -2.26 14.90
C SER A 795 -32.02 -3.17 13.72
N LYS A 796 -33.22 -3.74 13.77
CA LYS A 796 -33.74 -4.67 12.77
C LYS A 796 -33.93 -4.03 11.40
N GLN A 797 -34.36 -2.76 11.35
CA GLN A 797 -34.48 -2.00 10.11
C GLN A 797 -33.11 -1.79 9.43
N VAL A 798 -32.07 -1.46 10.22
CA VAL A 798 -30.70 -1.30 9.71
C VAL A 798 -30.16 -2.64 9.20
N LYS A 799 -30.40 -3.74 9.93
CA LYS A 799 -30.03 -5.10 9.48
C LYS A 799 -30.63 -5.41 8.10
N GLN A 800 -31.94 -5.19 7.93
CA GLN A 800 -32.63 -5.46 6.66
C GLN A 800 -32.08 -4.61 5.50
N MET A 801 -31.80 -3.33 5.76
CA MET A 801 -31.20 -2.44 4.76
C MET A 801 -29.80 -2.92 4.33
N LEU A 802 -28.93 -3.25 5.30
CA LEU A 802 -27.58 -3.73 5.03
C LEU A 802 -27.59 -5.09 4.31
N LEU A 803 -28.47 -6.02 4.69
CA LEU A 803 -28.56 -7.33 4.05
C LEU A 803 -29.00 -7.23 2.59
N ARG A 804 -29.98 -6.37 2.28
CA ARG A 804 -30.39 -6.08 0.88
C ARG A 804 -29.23 -5.50 0.06
N ARG A 805 -28.38 -4.67 0.69
CA ARG A 805 -27.22 -4.07 0.03
C ARG A 805 -26.14 -5.11 -0.27
N VAL A 806 -25.71 -5.86 0.74
CA VAL A 806 -24.64 -6.87 0.63
C VAL A 806 -25.01 -7.95 -0.40
N THR A 807 -26.26 -8.45 -0.36
CA THR A 807 -26.74 -9.46 -1.33
C THR A 807 -26.75 -8.94 -2.76
N LYS A 808 -27.25 -7.71 -3.00
CA LYS A 808 -27.24 -7.07 -4.31
C LYS A 808 -25.81 -6.87 -4.84
N ASN A 809 -24.91 -6.35 -4.00
CA ASN A 809 -23.50 -6.15 -4.35
C ASN A 809 -22.79 -7.46 -4.68
N THR A 810 -23.03 -8.51 -3.88
CA THR A 810 -22.47 -9.85 -4.10
C THR A 810 -22.92 -10.43 -5.44
N GLY A 811 -24.22 -10.36 -5.74
CA GLY A 811 -24.77 -10.88 -7.00
C GLY A 811 -24.19 -10.16 -8.24
N TYR A 812 -24.04 -8.83 -8.17
CA TYR A 812 -23.43 -8.07 -9.26
C TYR A 812 -21.93 -8.39 -9.42
N ALA A 813 -21.18 -8.44 -8.32
CA ALA A 813 -19.75 -8.77 -8.36
C ALA A 813 -19.49 -10.20 -8.88
N MET A 814 -20.32 -11.17 -8.49
CA MET A 814 -20.25 -12.54 -8.98
C MET A 814 -20.54 -12.63 -10.48
N LYS A 815 -21.49 -11.82 -10.98
CA LYS A 815 -21.79 -11.73 -12.41
C LYS A 815 -20.59 -11.21 -13.22
N GLU A 816 -19.97 -10.11 -12.78
CA GLU A 816 -18.77 -9.57 -13.43
C GLU A 816 -17.59 -10.56 -13.35
N LEU A 817 -17.46 -11.30 -12.25
CA LEU A 817 -16.43 -12.32 -12.10
C LEU A 817 -16.64 -13.44 -13.12
N GLY A 818 -17.89 -13.88 -13.29
CA GLY A 818 -18.27 -14.87 -14.30
C GLY A 818 -17.94 -14.44 -15.73
N TYR A 819 -18.21 -13.18 -16.10
CA TYR A 819 -17.82 -12.67 -17.42
C TYR A 819 -16.30 -12.68 -17.63
N LEU A 820 -15.53 -12.35 -16.60
CA LEU A 820 -14.07 -12.36 -16.70
C LEU A 820 -13.50 -13.79 -16.82
N GLU A 821 -14.13 -14.78 -16.17
CA GLU A 821 -13.78 -16.20 -16.36
C GLU A 821 -14.15 -16.72 -17.76
N TYR A 822 -15.24 -16.21 -18.33
CA TYR A 822 -15.67 -16.57 -19.69
C TYR A 822 -14.76 -15.98 -20.76
N ASP A 823 -14.46 -14.68 -20.69
CA ASP A 823 -13.62 -14.00 -21.67
C ASP A 823 -12.15 -14.47 -21.61
N HIS A 824 -11.68 -14.86 -20.41
CA HIS A 824 -10.29 -15.22 -20.15
C HIS A 824 -10.16 -16.46 -19.23
N PRO A 825 -10.53 -17.66 -19.70
CA PRO A 825 -10.56 -18.87 -18.87
C PRO A 825 -9.16 -19.28 -18.38
N GLU A 826 -8.12 -19.06 -19.19
CA GLU A 826 -6.73 -19.35 -18.83
C GLU A 826 -6.29 -18.58 -17.58
N ILE A 827 -6.74 -17.33 -17.43
CA ILE A 827 -6.40 -16.47 -16.30
C ILE A 827 -7.13 -16.95 -15.04
N ALA A 828 -8.40 -17.35 -15.17
CA ALA A 828 -9.20 -17.86 -14.07
C ALA A 828 -8.61 -19.16 -13.50
N VAL A 829 -8.25 -20.12 -14.35
CA VAL A 829 -7.60 -21.38 -13.93
C VAL A 829 -6.26 -21.10 -13.26
N THR A 830 -5.46 -20.22 -13.84
CA THR A 830 -4.16 -19.83 -13.27
C THR A 830 -4.31 -19.21 -11.89
N MET A 831 -5.28 -18.31 -11.71
CA MET A 831 -5.52 -17.63 -10.43
C MET A 831 -6.07 -18.57 -9.37
N LYS A 832 -7.06 -19.40 -9.71
CA LYS A 832 -7.58 -20.43 -8.79
C LYS A 832 -6.47 -21.39 -8.35
N THR A 833 -5.65 -21.86 -9.29
CA THR A 833 -4.51 -22.75 -8.98
C THR A 833 -3.50 -22.08 -8.06
N LYS A 834 -3.13 -20.82 -8.35
CA LYS A 834 -2.18 -20.06 -7.52
C LYS A 834 -2.69 -19.86 -6.10
N GLU A 835 -3.98 -19.56 -5.94
CA GLU A 835 -4.62 -19.40 -4.64
C GLU A 835 -4.58 -20.70 -3.84
N GLU A 836 -4.95 -21.83 -4.44
CA GLU A 836 -4.93 -23.13 -3.75
C GLU A 836 -3.51 -23.51 -3.33
N ILE A 837 -2.50 -23.29 -4.18
CA ILE A 837 -1.10 -23.54 -3.80
C ILE A 837 -0.69 -22.64 -2.63
N ASN A 838 -1.06 -21.36 -2.64
CA ASN A 838 -0.75 -20.44 -1.53
C ASN A 838 -1.42 -20.88 -0.22
N VAL A 839 -2.68 -21.32 -0.27
CA VAL A 839 -3.39 -21.87 0.90
C VAL A 839 -2.65 -23.09 1.45
N MET A 840 -2.19 -23.99 0.59
CA MET A 840 -1.44 -25.19 1.00
C MET A 840 -0.07 -24.85 1.60
N LEU A 841 0.67 -23.91 1.01
CA LEU A 841 1.97 -23.46 1.55
C LEU A 841 1.81 -22.71 2.88
N SER A 842 0.75 -21.92 3.03
CA SER A 842 0.40 -21.25 4.28
C SER A 842 0.08 -22.26 5.38
N LEU A 843 -0.70 -23.30 5.05
CA LEU A 843 -1.00 -24.40 5.96
C LEU A 843 0.26 -25.18 6.36
N ALA A 844 1.16 -25.47 5.41
CA ALA A 844 2.43 -26.12 5.72
C ALA A 844 3.27 -25.29 6.71
N LYS A 845 3.30 -23.97 6.55
CA LYS A 845 3.99 -23.04 7.47
C LYS A 845 3.35 -23.00 8.85
N GLU A 846 2.02 -22.99 8.94
CA GLU A 846 1.26 -23.12 10.19
C GLU A 846 1.60 -24.42 10.93
N ILE A 847 1.65 -25.55 10.23
CA ILE A 847 2.02 -26.86 10.79
C ILE A 847 3.43 -26.81 11.40
N VAL A 848 4.42 -26.28 10.66
CA VAL A 848 5.80 -26.13 11.16
C VAL A 848 5.85 -25.28 12.42
N LYS A 849 5.10 -24.16 12.44
CA LYS A 849 5.01 -23.28 13.62
C LYS A 849 4.45 -24.02 14.82
N VAL A 850 3.38 -24.79 14.66
CA VAL A 850 2.77 -25.52 15.77
C VAL A 850 3.64 -26.68 16.24
N PHE A 851 4.32 -27.39 15.34
CA PHE A 851 5.28 -28.43 15.74
C PHE A 851 6.48 -27.85 16.50
N ARG A 852 6.94 -26.65 16.14
CA ARG A 852 7.96 -25.91 16.90
C ARG A 852 7.45 -25.54 18.30
N LEU A 853 6.23 -25.02 18.40
CA LEU A 853 5.62 -24.66 19.69
C LEU A 853 5.39 -25.87 20.61
N LYS A 854 5.11 -27.04 20.04
CA LYS A 854 4.97 -28.30 20.77
C LYS A 854 6.31 -28.96 21.13
N GLY A 855 7.44 -28.39 20.72
CA GLY A 855 8.76 -28.98 20.93
C GLY A 855 9.03 -30.25 20.10
N ILE A 856 8.19 -30.56 19.11
CA ILE A 856 8.39 -31.70 18.20
C ILE A 856 9.54 -31.43 17.22
N LEU A 857 9.74 -30.16 16.86
CA LEU A 857 10.72 -29.70 15.87
C LEU A 857 11.69 -28.71 16.51
N HIS A 858 12.99 -28.93 16.33
CA HIS A 858 14.01 -28.00 16.81
C HIS A 858 14.03 -26.71 15.96
N LYS A 859 14.54 -25.59 16.49
CA LYS A 859 14.54 -24.29 15.81
C LYS A 859 15.27 -24.32 14.46
N ILE A 860 16.36 -25.08 14.37
CA ILE A 860 17.18 -25.22 13.16
C ILE A 860 16.42 -25.97 12.07
N GLU A 861 15.88 -27.15 12.41
CA GLU A 861 15.07 -27.96 11.49
C GLU A 861 13.83 -27.19 10.99
N GLY A 862 13.15 -26.49 11.90
CA GLY A 862 12.02 -25.62 11.52
C GLY A 862 12.43 -24.48 10.59
N SER A 863 13.65 -23.94 10.73
CA SER A 863 14.18 -22.92 9.81
C SER A 863 14.49 -23.50 8.43
N GLU A 864 15.05 -24.71 8.35
CA GLU A 864 15.34 -25.38 7.07
C GLU A 864 14.07 -25.72 6.31
N ILE A 865 13.04 -26.26 6.98
CA ILE A 865 11.74 -26.53 6.33
C ILE A 865 11.12 -25.22 5.84
N ASN A 866 11.22 -24.13 6.61
CA ASN A 866 10.74 -22.83 6.15
C ASN A 866 11.52 -22.31 4.93
N LYS A 867 12.83 -22.54 4.82
CA LYS A 867 13.59 -22.20 3.60
C LYS A 867 13.04 -22.93 2.37
N ILE A 868 12.71 -24.22 2.50
CA ILE A 868 12.12 -25.01 1.41
C ILE A 868 10.74 -24.46 1.01
N ILE A 869 9.89 -24.14 1.98
CA ILE A 869 8.58 -23.53 1.73
C ILE A 869 8.74 -22.18 1.01
N MET A 870 9.69 -21.36 1.44
CA MET A 870 9.95 -20.04 0.84
C MET A 870 10.53 -20.17 -0.58
N ALA A 871 11.37 -21.17 -0.85
CA ALA A 871 11.84 -21.46 -2.19
C ALA A 871 10.67 -21.83 -3.12
N LYS A 872 9.79 -22.74 -2.70
CA LYS A 872 8.57 -23.09 -3.46
C LYS A 872 7.64 -21.91 -3.68
N LYS A 873 7.57 -21.00 -2.72
CA LYS A 873 6.80 -19.76 -2.85
C LYS A 873 7.41 -18.80 -3.88
N ARG A 874 8.75 -18.74 -3.97
CA ARG A 874 9.45 -17.95 -4.98
C ARG A 874 9.17 -18.48 -6.39
N ASP A 875 9.19 -19.80 -6.57
CA ASP A 875 8.87 -20.43 -7.86
C ASP A 875 7.49 -20.00 -8.39
N ILE A 876 6.49 -19.80 -7.50
CA ILE A 876 5.12 -19.36 -7.85
C ILE A 876 5.06 -17.89 -8.31
N LEU A 877 6.01 -17.05 -7.88
CA LEU A 877 6.12 -15.66 -8.35
C LEU A 877 6.73 -15.60 -9.75
N ASP A 878 7.63 -16.53 -10.08
CA ASP A 878 8.28 -16.66 -11.39
C ASP A 878 7.45 -17.49 -12.41
N PHE A 879 6.36 -18.10 -11.96
CA PHE A 879 5.50 -18.98 -12.75
C PHE A 879 4.85 -18.27 -13.97
N GLN A 880 4.87 -18.94 -15.12
CA GLN A 880 4.39 -18.44 -16.42
C GLN A 880 2.85 -18.28 -16.52
N PRO A 881 2.33 -17.43 -17.44
CA PRO A 881 1.12 -16.65 -17.19
C PRO A 881 -0.23 -17.31 -17.46
N THR A 882 -0.31 -18.47 -18.11
CA THR A 882 -1.61 -19.00 -18.53
C THR A 882 -1.57 -20.52 -18.65
N TYR A 883 -2.20 -21.21 -17.69
CA TYR A 883 -2.57 -22.61 -17.87
C TYR A 883 -3.67 -22.70 -18.91
N LYS A 884 -3.58 -23.69 -19.79
CA LYS A 884 -4.68 -24.01 -20.70
C LYS A 884 -5.90 -24.42 -19.87
N PRO A 885 -7.12 -24.05 -20.30
CA PRO A 885 -8.33 -24.55 -19.67
C PRO A 885 -8.36 -26.08 -19.67
N LEU A 886 -8.95 -26.67 -18.63
CA LEU A 886 -9.07 -28.12 -18.49
C LEU A 886 -9.77 -28.72 -19.71
N THR A 887 -9.19 -29.79 -20.25
CA THR A 887 -9.87 -30.64 -21.22
C THR A 887 -10.93 -31.52 -20.52
N VAL A 888 -11.88 -32.08 -21.28
CA VAL A 888 -12.94 -32.94 -20.74
C VAL A 888 -12.38 -34.13 -19.97
N ASP A 889 -11.30 -34.72 -20.49
CA ASP A 889 -10.62 -35.88 -19.90
C ASP A 889 -9.94 -35.52 -18.56
N GLU A 890 -9.34 -34.33 -18.49
CA GLU A 890 -8.75 -33.80 -17.26
C GLU A 890 -9.83 -33.42 -16.24
N ALA A 891 -10.98 -32.89 -16.67
CA ALA A 891 -12.10 -32.55 -15.78
C ALA A 891 -12.62 -33.76 -15.00
N LEU A 892 -12.79 -34.91 -15.65
CA LEU A 892 -13.16 -36.16 -14.98
C LEU A 892 -12.06 -36.64 -14.01
N TYR A 893 -10.79 -36.46 -14.36
CA TYR A 893 -9.66 -36.82 -13.50
C TYR A 893 -9.63 -36.03 -12.17
N HIS A 894 -10.17 -34.80 -12.16
CA HIS A 894 -10.22 -33.93 -10.99
C HIS A 894 -11.46 -34.14 -10.09
N ILE A 895 -12.41 -35.00 -10.47
CA ILE A 895 -13.60 -35.26 -9.66
C ILE A 895 -13.23 -36.04 -8.38
N PRO A 896 -13.56 -35.52 -7.17
CA PRO A 896 -13.09 -36.10 -5.91
C PRO A 896 -13.49 -37.57 -5.68
N TRP A 897 -14.70 -37.97 -6.11
CA TRP A 897 -15.20 -39.33 -5.88
C TRP A 897 -14.64 -40.38 -6.86
N LEU A 898 -13.98 -39.96 -7.95
CA LEU A 898 -13.25 -40.85 -8.86
C LEU A 898 -11.81 -41.15 -8.40
N HIS A 899 -11.27 -40.37 -7.45
CA HIS A 899 -9.97 -40.58 -6.77
C HIS A 899 -8.76 -40.85 -7.69
N LYS A 900 -8.79 -40.40 -8.94
CA LYS A 900 -7.73 -40.66 -9.94
C LYS A 900 -7.54 -42.14 -10.28
N ASP A 901 -8.52 -43.00 -9.98
CA ASP A 901 -8.52 -44.40 -10.36
C ASP A 901 -8.79 -44.51 -11.87
N LYS A 902 -7.80 -45.00 -12.63
CA LYS A 902 -7.88 -45.02 -14.10
C LYS A 902 -9.05 -45.85 -14.63
N GLU A 903 -9.39 -46.95 -13.97
CA GLU A 903 -10.50 -47.84 -14.35
C GLU A 903 -11.87 -47.19 -14.16
N HIS A 904 -12.09 -46.49 -13.03
CA HIS A 904 -13.33 -45.75 -12.79
C HIS A 904 -13.51 -44.59 -13.78
N ILE A 905 -12.40 -43.89 -14.07
CA ILE A 905 -12.42 -42.76 -15.02
C ILE A 905 -12.71 -43.26 -16.43
N SER A 906 -12.01 -44.31 -16.91
CA SER A 906 -12.26 -44.86 -18.24
C SER A 906 -13.69 -45.38 -18.40
N PHE A 907 -14.23 -46.03 -17.36
CA PHE A 907 -15.61 -46.50 -17.36
C PHE A 907 -16.61 -45.36 -17.54
N ILE A 908 -16.49 -44.29 -16.75
CA ILE A 908 -17.37 -43.12 -16.88
C ILE A 908 -17.15 -42.38 -18.21
N GLN A 909 -15.90 -42.29 -18.66
CA GLN A 909 -15.54 -41.57 -19.87
C GLN A 909 -16.17 -42.20 -21.12
N GLU A 910 -16.13 -43.53 -21.26
CA GLU A 910 -16.68 -44.26 -22.41
C GLU A 910 -18.14 -43.94 -22.72
N ARG A 911 -18.93 -43.53 -21.71
CA ARG A 911 -20.37 -43.24 -21.88
C ARG A 911 -20.78 -41.83 -21.48
N SER A 912 -19.81 -40.96 -21.17
CA SER A 912 -20.05 -39.53 -20.95
C SER A 912 -20.24 -38.81 -22.29
N ARG A 913 -21.08 -37.76 -22.32
CA ARG A 913 -21.32 -36.96 -23.54
C ARG A 913 -21.09 -35.49 -23.27
N VAL A 914 -20.45 -34.79 -24.19
CA VAL A 914 -20.34 -33.32 -24.14
C VAL A 914 -21.62 -32.72 -24.72
N VAL A 915 -22.33 -31.92 -23.92
CA VAL A 915 -23.57 -31.25 -24.30
C VAL A 915 -23.37 -29.74 -24.19
N THR A 916 -23.68 -29.03 -25.27
CA THR A 916 -23.58 -27.58 -25.37
C THR A 916 -24.97 -26.94 -25.25
N PHE A 917 -25.10 -25.95 -24.38
CA PHE A 917 -26.33 -25.18 -24.17
C PHE A 917 -26.11 -23.73 -24.58
N ASP A 918 -27.06 -23.17 -25.33
CA ASP A 918 -27.05 -21.76 -25.71
C ASP A 918 -27.42 -20.84 -24.54
N CYS A 919 -26.99 -19.58 -24.64
CA CYS A 919 -27.30 -18.56 -23.65
C CYS A 919 -28.82 -18.36 -23.51
N GLY A 920 -29.32 -18.43 -22.28
CA GLY A 920 -30.74 -18.27 -21.95
C GLY A 920 -31.52 -19.58 -21.89
N ASN A 921 -30.95 -20.70 -22.34
CA ASN A 921 -31.58 -22.00 -22.23
C ASN A 921 -31.41 -22.59 -20.82
N ASP A 922 -32.43 -23.31 -20.37
CA ASP A 922 -32.42 -24.00 -19.09
C ASP A 922 -31.89 -25.44 -19.27
N ILE A 923 -30.97 -25.84 -18.38
CA ILE A 923 -30.46 -27.22 -18.33
C ILE A 923 -31.55 -28.13 -17.75
N PHE A 924 -32.25 -27.65 -16.72
CA PHE A 924 -33.43 -28.25 -16.10
C PHE A 924 -34.19 -27.21 -15.26
N GLU A 925 -35.47 -27.46 -15.02
CA GLU A 925 -36.33 -26.62 -14.19
C GLU A 925 -36.52 -27.22 -12.78
N GLU A 926 -36.95 -26.37 -11.82
CA GLU A 926 -37.25 -26.81 -10.46
C GLU A 926 -38.45 -27.77 -10.49
N GLY A 927 -38.26 -29.01 -10.00
CA GLY A 927 -39.27 -30.07 -10.03
C GLY A 927 -39.03 -31.17 -11.07
N ASP A 928 -38.10 -30.97 -12.02
CA ASP A 928 -37.75 -31.98 -13.02
C ASP A 928 -37.15 -33.25 -12.39
N GLU A 929 -37.38 -34.42 -12.99
CA GLU A 929 -36.70 -35.66 -12.59
C GLU A 929 -35.20 -35.63 -12.96
N PRO A 930 -34.32 -36.20 -12.12
CA PRO A 930 -32.88 -36.18 -12.38
C PRO A 930 -32.50 -37.09 -13.55
N LYS A 931 -32.12 -36.48 -14.68
CA LYS A 931 -31.65 -37.18 -15.88
C LYS A 931 -30.21 -37.70 -15.75
N GLY A 932 -29.39 -37.05 -14.92
CA GLY A 932 -27.98 -37.38 -14.74
C GLY A 932 -27.21 -36.25 -14.08
N ILE A 933 -25.89 -36.38 -14.10
CA ILE A 933 -24.96 -35.42 -13.51
C ILE A 933 -24.37 -34.55 -14.63
N TYR A 934 -24.32 -33.23 -14.41
CA TYR A 934 -23.73 -32.26 -15.34
C TYR A 934 -22.45 -31.69 -14.74
N VAL A 935 -21.31 -31.95 -15.37
CA VAL A 935 -20.03 -31.33 -15.02
C VAL A 935 -19.80 -30.16 -15.96
N ILE A 936 -19.73 -28.93 -15.45
CA ILE A 936 -19.54 -27.75 -16.31
C ILE A 936 -18.08 -27.71 -16.76
N ILE A 937 -17.83 -27.79 -18.07
CA ILE A 937 -16.51 -27.67 -18.67
C ILE A 937 -16.21 -26.20 -18.93
N SER A 938 -17.14 -25.48 -19.55
CA SER A 938 -17.00 -24.06 -19.87
C SER A 938 -18.36 -23.34 -19.77
N GLY A 939 -18.35 -22.04 -19.48
CA GLY A 939 -19.55 -21.22 -19.37
C GLY A 939 -20.09 -21.01 -17.94
N MET A 940 -21.17 -20.22 -17.84
CA MET A 940 -21.78 -19.77 -16.59
C MET A 940 -23.26 -20.17 -16.52
N VAL A 941 -23.64 -20.81 -15.41
CA VAL A 941 -25.00 -21.24 -15.11
C VAL A 941 -25.51 -20.50 -13.89
N LYS A 942 -26.69 -19.91 -13.99
CA LYS A 942 -27.41 -19.31 -12.87
C LYS A 942 -28.38 -20.34 -12.31
N LEU A 943 -28.19 -20.70 -11.05
CA LEU A 943 -29.12 -21.51 -10.27
C LEU A 943 -30.14 -20.59 -9.59
N GLN A 944 -31.42 -20.85 -9.78
CA GLN A 944 -32.51 -20.06 -9.21
C GLN A 944 -33.52 -20.95 -8.49
N ARG A 945 -33.99 -20.48 -7.33
CA ARG A 945 -34.99 -21.21 -6.54
C ARG A 945 -36.20 -20.34 -6.21
N SER A 946 -37.40 -20.91 -6.36
CA SER A 946 -38.66 -20.17 -6.22
C SER A 946 -39.28 -20.24 -4.81
N LYS A 947 -39.05 -21.30 -4.04
CA LYS A 947 -39.55 -21.46 -2.65
C LYS A 947 -38.52 -22.10 -1.70
N PRO A 948 -38.51 -21.76 -0.40
CA PRO A 948 -37.73 -22.50 0.60
C PRO A 948 -38.42 -23.84 0.90
N GLY A 949 -38.13 -24.88 0.11
CA GLY A 949 -38.50 -26.27 0.41
C GLY A 949 -37.47 -26.91 1.36
N LEU A 950 -37.93 -27.77 2.27
CA LEU A 950 -37.14 -28.54 3.24
C LEU A 950 -35.97 -29.27 2.56
N GLY A 951 -34.77 -28.72 2.68
CA GLY A 951 -33.55 -29.29 2.16
C GLY A 951 -32.37 -28.37 2.46
N ILE A 952 -31.27 -29.01 2.92
CA ILE A 952 -29.85 -28.65 3.19
C ILE A 952 -29.39 -27.17 3.15
N ASP A 953 -30.03 -26.28 2.39
CA ASP A 953 -29.75 -24.84 2.35
C ASP A 953 -30.71 -23.98 3.19
N GLN A 954 -31.64 -24.60 3.93
CA GLN A 954 -32.51 -23.95 4.93
C GLN A 954 -31.72 -23.43 6.17
N ILE A 955 -30.42 -23.30 6.04
CA ILE A 955 -29.46 -23.25 7.14
C ILE A 955 -28.80 -21.89 7.31
N ILE A 956 -29.02 -20.96 6.37
CA ILE A 956 -28.42 -19.63 6.51
C ILE A 956 -29.16 -18.79 7.58
N TRP A 957 -30.45 -19.03 7.89
CA TRP A 957 -31.19 -18.16 8.81
C TRP A 957 -32.37 -18.86 9.53
N GLU A 958 -32.15 -19.38 10.74
CA GLU A 958 -33.22 -19.50 11.75
C GLU A 958 -33.29 -18.16 12.51
N SER A 959 -34.00 -17.19 11.96
CA SER A 959 -34.67 -16.18 12.79
C SER A 959 -36.15 -16.27 12.43
N GLU A 960 -36.95 -16.72 13.39
CA GLU A 960 -38.41 -16.69 13.32
C GLU A 960 -38.84 -15.30 12.89
N GLU A 961 -39.26 -15.13 11.64
CA GLU A 961 -40.31 -14.19 11.25
C GLU A 961 -40.62 -14.37 9.76
N LYS A 962 -41.92 -14.56 9.51
CA LYS A 962 -42.51 -14.66 8.18
C LYS A 962 -42.43 -13.31 7.47
N ASP A 963 -42.50 -13.38 6.15
CA ASP A 963 -42.60 -12.27 5.18
C ASP A 963 -41.26 -11.75 4.67
N TYR A 964 -40.71 -12.39 3.63
CA TYR A 964 -40.23 -11.78 2.36
C TYR A 964 -39.71 -12.92 1.45
N GLN A 965 -40.30 -13.09 0.26
CA GLN A 965 -39.82 -14.01 -0.78
C GLN A 965 -38.54 -13.48 -1.41
N ILE A 966 -37.39 -13.84 -0.84
CA ILE A 966 -36.08 -13.62 -1.49
C ILE A 966 -35.89 -14.76 -2.50
N THR A 967 -35.87 -14.44 -3.79
CA THR A 967 -35.47 -15.39 -4.84
C THR A 967 -33.96 -15.62 -4.69
N TYR A 968 -33.58 -16.84 -4.33
CA TYR A 968 -32.17 -17.19 -4.18
C TYR A 968 -31.57 -17.42 -5.57
N THR A 969 -30.47 -16.72 -5.87
CA THR A 969 -29.75 -16.84 -7.13
C THR A 969 -28.28 -17.11 -6.84
N ASP A 970 -27.83 -18.32 -7.14
CA ASP A 970 -26.42 -18.69 -7.11
C ASP A 970 -25.88 -18.78 -8.54
N PHE A 971 -24.58 -18.54 -8.69
CA PHE A 971 -23.91 -18.64 -9.97
C PHE A 971 -22.83 -19.72 -9.89
N VAL A 972 -22.84 -20.61 -10.88
CA VAL A 972 -21.94 -21.75 -10.97
C VAL A 972 -21.17 -21.65 -12.27
N ILE A 973 -19.88 -21.99 -12.22
CA ILE A 973 -18.91 -21.83 -13.30
C ILE A 973 -18.20 -23.17 -13.56
N SER A 974 -17.29 -23.20 -14.53
CA SER A 974 -16.43 -24.33 -14.89
C SER A 974 -15.82 -25.07 -13.68
N GLY A 975 -15.86 -26.40 -13.73
CA GLY A 975 -15.38 -27.34 -12.70
C GLY A 975 -16.45 -27.77 -11.69
N ALA A 976 -17.61 -27.12 -11.68
CA ALA A 976 -18.70 -27.51 -10.80
C ALA A 976 -19.49 -28.72 -11.34
N VAL A 977 -20.01 -29.51 -10.40
CA VAL A 977 -20.81 -30.70 -10.68
C VAL A 977 -22.22 -30.48 -10.15
N ILE A 978 -23.21 -30.57 -11.03
CA ILE A 978 -24.62 -30.31 -10.74
C ILE A 978 -25.40 -31.64 -10.80
N GLY A 979 -26.32 -31.83 -9.84
CA GLY A 979 -27.20 -33.00 -9.82
C GLY A 979 -26.69 -34.22 -9.03
N GLU A 980 -25.53 -34.16 -8.37
CA GLU A 980 -24.97 -35.30 -7.60
C GLU A 980 -25.93 -35.79 -6.52
N LEU A 981 -26.45 -34.88 -5.68
CA LEU A 981 -27.38 -35.22 -4.60
C LEU A 981 -28.70 -35.78 -5.13
N ASN A 982 -29.23 -35.17 -6.19
CA ASN A 982 -30.49 -35.57 -6.81
C ASN A 982 -30.38 -36.97 -7.44
N CYS A 983 -29.25 -37.30 -8.07
CA CYS A 983 -29.01 -38.63 -8.62
C CYS A 983 -28.83 -39.71 -7.53
N LEU A 984 -28.17 -39.39 -6.41
CA LEU A 984 -27.99 -40.34 -5.29
C LEU A 984 -29.31 -40.62 -4.54
N THR A 985 -30.12 -39.59 -4.35
CA THR A 985 -31.38 -39.69 -3.59
C THR A 985 -32.59 -40.03 -4.45
N ASN A 986 -32.42 -39.97 -5.78
CA ASN A 986 -33.49 -40.06 -6.77
C ASN A 986 -34.62 -39.02 -6.53
N ALA A 987 -34.30 -37.87 -5.95
CA ALA A 987 -35.24 -36.79 -5.67
C ALA A 987 -35.31 -35.78 -6.85
N PRO A 988 -36.47 -35.12 -7.06
CA PRO A 988 -36.62 -34.11 -8.11
C PRO A 988 -35.65 -32.94 -7.91
N MET A 989 -35.33 -32.23 -8.99
CA MET A 989 -34.41 -31.10 -8.99
C MET A 989 -34.93 -29.97 -8.08
N ASN A 990 -34.09 -29.50 -7.14
CA ASN A 990 -34.46 -28.54 -6.10
C ASN A 990 -34.37 -27.07 -6.53
N TYR A 991 -33.86 -26.81 -7.72
CA TYR A 991 -33.60 -25.48 -8.28
C TYR A 991 -33.63 -25.55 -9.80
N SER A 992 -33.85 -24.42 -10.47
CA SER A 992 -33.70 -24.31 -11.93
C SER A 992 -32.29 -23.87 -12.30
N ALA A 993 -31.75 -24.40 -13.39
CA ALA A 993 -30.39 -24.11 -13.86
C ALA A 993 -30.46 -23.43 -15.24
N THR A 994 -30.22 -22.12 -15.28
CA THR A 994 -30.38 -21.28 -16.47
C THR A 994 -29.02 -20.83 -17.03
N CYS A 995 -28.75 -21.02 -18.32
CA CYS A 995 -27.46 -20.65 -18.92
C CYS A 995 -27.37 -19.14 -19.11
N LYS A 996 -26.28 -18.50 -18.65
CA LYS A 996 -26.03 -17.06 -18.85
C LYS A 996 -25.03 -16.75 -19.94
N THR A 997 -24.23 -17.74 -20.32
CA THR A 997 -23.36 -17.75 -21.49
C THR A 997 -23.65 -19.03 -22.28
N VAL A 998 -22.92 -19.25 -23.38
CA VAL A 998 -22.83 -20.61 -23.94
C VAL A 998 -22.15 -21.50 -22.89
N VAL A 999 -22.71 -22.67 -22.60
CA VAL A 999 -22.23 -23.60 -21.57
C VAL A 999 -21.95 -24.96 -22.19
N GLU A 1000 -20.74 -25.46 -22.02
CA GLU A 1000 -20.39 -26.84 -22.37
C GLU A 1000 -20.34 -27.68 -21.10
N THR A 1001 -21.03 -28.81 -21.11
CA THR A 1001 -21.11 -29.71 -19.96
C THR A 1001 -20.73 -31.13 -20.35
N CYS A 1002 -20.02 -31.85 -19.50
CA CYS A 1002 -19.90 -33.30 -19.57
C CYS A 1002 -21.09 -33.90 -18.81
N PHE A 1003 -22.00 -34.51 -19.55
CA PHE A 1003 -23.20 -35.16 -19.04
C PHE A 1003 -22.94 -36.64 -18.78
N ILE A 1004 -23.17 -37.07 -17.54
CA ILE A 1004 -23.11 -38.46 -17.10
C ILE A 1004 -24.56 -38.94 -16.87
N PRO A 1005 -25.08 -39.84 -17.73
CA PRO A 1005 -26.45 -40.32 -17.61
C PRO A 1005 -26.69 -41.05 -16.28
N LYS A 1006 -27.87 -40.85 -15.69
CA LYS A 1006 -28.26 -41.52 -14.44
C LYS A 1006 -28.14 -43.04 -14.54
N ASN A 1007 -28.64 -43.67 -15.61
CA ASN A 1007 -28.58 -45.14 -15.78
C ASN A 1007 -27.14 -45.67 -15.69
N HIS A 1008 -26.20 -44.95 -16.31
CA HIS A 1008 -24.79 -45.32 -16.30
C HIS A 1008 -24.13 -45.15 -14.93
N LEU A 1009 -24.58 -44.15 -14.16
CA LEU A 1009 -24.15 -43.96 -12.78
C LEU A 1009 -24.55 -45.16 -11.91
N TYR A 1010 -25.77 -45.69 -12.08
CA TYR A 1010 -26.23 -46.88 -11.35
C TYR A 1010 -25.49 -48.15 -11.79
N GLU A 1011 -25.20 -48.32 -13.08
CA GLU A 1011 -24.31 -49.40 -13.56
C GLU A 1011 -22.92 -49.31 -12.89
N ALA A 1012 -22.38 -48.09 -12.74
CA ALA A 1012 -21.13 -47.87 -12.02
C ALA A 1012 -21.23 -48.24 -10.54
N PHE A 1013 -22.38 -47.96 -9.89
CA PHE A 1013 -22.62 -48.34 -8.51
C PHE A 1013 -22.73 -49.85 -8.34
N GLU A 1014 -23.30 -50.57 -9.29
CA GLU A 1014 -23.37 -52.04 -9.26
C GLU A 1014 -22.01 -52.68 -9.49
N GLN A 1015 -21.27 -52.23 -10.51
CA GLN A 1015 -19.98 -52.83 -10.89
C GLN A 1015 -18.84 -52.50 -9.92
N PHE A 1016 -18.84 -51.28 -9.36
CA PHE A 1016 -17.79 -50.80 -8.45
C PHE A 1016 -18.29 -50.60 -7.01
N CYS A 1017 -19.40 -51.26 -6.63
CA CYS A 1017 -19.95 -51.22 -5.28
C CYS A 1017 -18.91 -51.71 -4.26
N PRO A 1018 -18.74 -51.07 -3.09
CA PRO A 1018 -19.39 -49.85 -2.59
C PRO A 1018 -18.59 -48.55 -2.83
N HIS A 1019 -17.57 -48.57 -3.69
CA HIS A 1019 -16.52 -47.54 -3.70
C HIS A 1019 -16.99 -46.17 -4.21
N ILE A 1020 -17.68 -46.11 -5.35
CA ILE A 1020 -18.08 -44.82 -5.97
C ILE A 1020 -19.22 -44.18 -5.18
N GLU A 1021 -20.29 -44.92 -4.88
CA GLU A 1021 -21.45 -44.43 -4.15
C GLU A 1021 -21.06 -43.90 -2.76
N TYR A 1022 -20.27 -44.68 -2.00
CA TYR A 1022 -19.76 -44.27 -0.69
C TYR A 1022 -18.93 -42.99 -0.78
N ARG A 1023 -18.05 -42.86 -1.78
CA ARG A 1023 -17.21 -41.67 -1.97
C ARG A 1023 -18.03 -40.42 -2.32
N MET A 1024 -19.10 -40.56 -3.09
CA MET A 1024 -20.00 -39.43 -3.36
C MET A 1024 -20.71 -38.97 -2.06
N TRP A 1025 -21.21 -39.91 -1.26
CA TRP A 1025 -21.77 -39.60 0.07
C TRP A 1025 -20.73 -38.99 1.01
N LEU A 1026 -19.48 -39.45 0.97
CA LEU A 1026 -18.39 -38.89 1.75
C LEU A 1026 -18.08 -37.45 1.34
N LYS A 1027 -18.03 -37.14 0.04
CA LYS A 1027 -17.83 -35.78 -0.49
C LYS A 1027 -18.94 -34.83 -0.03
N LEU A 1028 -20.19 -35.23 -0.25
CA LEU A 1028 -21.36 -34.46 0.22
C LEU A 1028 -21.31 -34.29 1.73
N GLY A 1029 -20.89 -35.35 2.42
CA GLY A 1029 -20.81 -35.34 3.85
C GLY A 1029 -19.77 -34.38 4.41
N LEU A 1030 -18.59 -34.35 3.80
CA LEU A 1030 -17.52 -33.40 4.09
C LEU A 1030 -17.97 -31.96 3.84
N SER A 1031 -18.61 -31.69 2.70
CA SER A 1031 -19.14 -30.38 2.32
C SER A 1031 -20.11 -29.82 3.37
N ILE A 1032 -21.13 -30.61 3.73
CA ILE A 1032 -22.15 -30.23 4.72
C ILE A 1032 -21.51 -30.04 6.09
N THR A 1033 -20.60 -30.93 6.48
CA THR A 1033 -19.91 -30.89 7.77
C THR A 1033 -19.05 -29.63 7.89
N ALA A 1034 -18.27 -29.31 6.86
CA ALA A 1034 -17.43 -28.13 6.82
C ALA A 1034 -18.24 -26.82 6.87
N LYS A 1035 -19.36 -26.74 6.13
CA LYS A 1035 -20.28 -25.60 6.15
C LYS A 1035 -20.86 -25.39 7.56
N LYS A 1036 -21.34 -26.46 8.20
CA LYS A 1036 -21.91 -26.40 9.56
C LYS A 1036 -20.93 -26.01 10.65
N ILE A 1037 -19.70 -26.49 10.55
CA ILE A 1037 -18.64 -26.12 11.49
C ILE A 1037 -18.32 -24.63 11.38
N ARG A 1038 -18.28 -24.09 10.15
CA ARG A 1038 -17.98 -22.67 9.89
C ARG A 1038 -19.06 -21.73 10.46
N GLU A 1039 -20.32 -22.14 10.44
CA GLU A 1039 -21.43 -21.38 11.04
C GLU A 1039 -21.35 -21.31 12.56
N HIS A 1040 -21.09 -22.44 13.23
CA HIS A 1040 -21.08 -22.51 14.70
C HIS A 1040 -19.80 -21.97 15.34
N LEU A 1041 -18.66 -21.98 14.63
CA LEU A 1041 -17.36 -21.56 15.14
C LEU A 1041 -16.84 -20.32 14.39
N SER A 1042 -17.66 -19.25 14.37
CA SER A 1042 -17.40 -18.02 13.59
C SER A 1042 -16.09 -17.28 13.93
N TYR A 1043 -15.37 -17.65 15.00
CA TYR A 1043 -14.10 -17.05 15.41
C TYR A 1043 -12.96 -18.04 15.69
N GLU A 1044 -13.18 -19.35 15.63
CA GLU A 1044 -12.03 -20.25 15.61
C GLU A 1044 -11.39 -20.17 14.24
N ASP A 1045 -10.09 -19.89 14.19
CA ASP A 1045 -9.37 -19.96 12.93
C ASP A 1045 -9.56 -21.35 12.32
N TRP A 1046 -9.83 -21.39 11.02
CA TRP A 1046 -9.93 -22.62 10.22
C TRP A 1046 -8.54 -23.27 10.12
N ASN A 1047 -8.07 -23.75 11.27
CA ASN A 1047 -6.70 -24.07 11.52
C ASN A 1047 -6.41 -25.51 11.05
N TYR A 1048 -5.15 -25.84 10.80
CA TYR A 1048 -4.75 -27.15 10.28
C TYR A 1048 -5.28 -28.30 11.17
N LYS A 1049 -5.42 -28.07 12.48
CA LYS A 1049 -6.01 -29.03 13.43
C LYS A 1049 -7.47 -29.36 13.09
N MET A 1050 -8.25 -28.37 12.67
CA MET A 1050 -9.66 -28.59 12.30
C MET A 1050 -9.77 -29.29 10.96
N GLN A 1051 -8.91 -28.94 10.01
CA GLN A 1051 -8.83 -29.63 8.71
C GLN A 1051 -8.40 -31.09 8.88
N LEU A 1052 -7.47 -31.38 9.79
CA LEU A 1052 -7.10 -32.75 10.16
C LEU A 1052 -8.28 -33.51 10.78
N LYS A 1053 -9.05 -32.87 11.68
CA LYS A 1053 -10.27 -33.50 12.22
C LYS A 1053 -11.27 -33.83 11.12
N LEU A 1054 -11.43 -32.95 10.13
CA LEU A 1054 -12.29 -33.17 8.96
C LEU A 1054 -11.77 -34.27 8.02
N SER A 1055 -10.46 -34.53 7.98
CA SER A 1055 -9.92 -35.62 7.16
C SER A 1055 -10.33 -37.02 7.66
N ASN A 1056 -10.67 -37.14 8.95
CA ASN A 1056 -11.11 -38.39 9.58
C ASN A 1056 -12.64 -38.46 9.67
N ILE A 1057 -13.30 -38.37 8.52
CA ILE A 1057 -14.76 -38.49 8.40
C ILE A 1057 -15.11 -39.79 7.69
N TYR A 1058 -16.14 -40.47 8.17
CA TYR A 1058 -16.78 -41.57 7.45
C TYR A 1058 -18.30 -41.44 7.53
N VAL A 1059 -18.97 -42.04 6.55
CA VAL A 1059 -20.43 -42.12 6.49
C VAL A 1059 -20.87 -43.48 7.01
N LYS A 1060 -21.86 -43.49 7.90
CA LYS A 1060 -22.47 -44.71 8.44
C LYS A 1060 -23.95 -44.74 8.11
N ASP A 1061 -24.42 -45.88 7.64
CA ASP A 1061 -25.84 -46.12 7.36
C ASP A 1061 -26.52 -46.65 8.64
N ILE A 1062 -27.62 -46.02 9.03
CA ILE A 1062 -28.48 -46.43 10.15
C ILE A 1062 -29.79 -46.97 9.57
N PRO A 1063 -30.05 -48.28 9.69
CA PRO A 1063 -31.29 -48.87 9.21
C PRO A 1063 -32.51 -48.38 10.00
N LYS A 1064 -33.67 -48.37 9.33
CA LYS A 1064 -34.97 -48.01 9.91
C LYS A 1064 -35.26 -48.75 11.21
N ASN A 1065 -35.74 -48.05 12.23
CA ASN A 1065 -36.11 -48.58 13.54
C ASN A 1065 -34.98 -49.25 14.36
N THR A 1066 -33.73 -49.27 13.87
CA THR A 1066 -32.59 -49.74 14.66
C THR A 1066 -32.06 -48.62 15.54
N LYS A 1067 -31.91 -48.89 16.84
CA LYS A 1067 -31.20 -48.01 17.76
C LYS A 1067 -29.73 -48.37 17.67
N THR A 1068 -28.94 -47.46 17.10
CA THR A 1068 -27.49 -47.62 17.00
C THR A 1068 -26.79 -46.77 18.04
N ASP A 1069 -25.90 -47.40 18.80
CA ASP A 1069 -24.98 -46.71 19.69
C ASP A 1069 -23.85 -46.10 18.83
N ILE A 1070 -23.64 -44.79 18.95
CA ILE A 1070 -22.57 -44.06 18.24
C ILE A 1070 -21.41 -43.72 19.19
N TYR A 1071 -21.51 -44.15 20.45
CA TYR A 1071 -20.48 -43.89 21.44
C TYR A 1071 -19.22 -44.72 21.16
N ASP A 1072 -18.17 -44.01 20.74
CA ASP A 1072 -16.80 -44.49 20.73
C ASP A 1072 -15.96 -43.32 21.27
N GLU A 1073 -14.98 -43.56 22.15
CA GLU A 1073 -14.17 -42.50 22.78
C GLU A 1073 -13.49 -41.57 21.75
N THR A 1074 -13.41 -42.07 20.51
CA THR A 1074 -12.83 -41.43 19.34
C THR A 1074 -13.74 -40.39 18.67
N VAL A 1075 -15.06 -40.36 18.90
CA VAL A 1075 -16.00 -39.49 18.17
C VAL A 1075 -15.99 -38.04 18.71
N ILE A 1076 -15.87 -37.07 17.81
CA ILE A 1076 -15.92 -35.62 18.12
C ILE A 1076 -17.29 -35.03 17.78
N TYR A 1077 -17.73 -35.20 16.53
CA TYR A 1077 -18.98 -34.65 16.02
C TYR A 1077 -19.75 -35.73 15.28
N VAL A 1078 -21.07 -35.75 15.47
CA VAL A 1078 -22.00 -36.55 14.69
C VAL A 1078 -22.93 -35.59 13.96
N ILE A 1079 -22.93 -35.67 12.63
CA ILE A 1079 -23.77 -34.83 11.79
C ILE A 1079 -24.74 -35.75 11.05
N LEU A 1080 -26.02 -35.51 11.29
CA LEU A 1080 -27.09 -36.29 10.70
C LEU A 1080 -27.33 -35.80 9.27
N MET A 1081 -27.29 -36.70 8.29
CA MET A 1081 -27.62 -36.42 6.89
C MET A 1081 -28.93 -37.10 6.54
N THR A 1082 -30.05 -36.45 6.82
CA THR A 1082 -31.34 -36.95 6.35
C THR A 1082 -31.70 -36.29 5.02
N THR A 1083 -32.01 -37.15 4.05
CA THR A 1083 -32.60 -36.80 2.77
C THR A 1083 -34.04 -37.31 2.80
N LEU A 1084 -34.99 -36.37 2.80
CA LEU A 1084 -36.44 -36.54 2.98
C LEU A 1084 -36.95 -36.70 4.43
N SER A 1085 -38.24 -36.44 4.56
CA SER A 1085 -38.99 -36.02 5.74
C SER A 1085 -39.03 -37.04 6.88
N GLY A 1086 -38.18 -36.87 7.90
CA GLY A 1086 -38.22 -37.68 9.12
C GLY A 1086 -38.18 -36.87 10.41
N LEU A 1087 -39.27 -36.89 11.19
CA LEU A 1087 -39.30 -36.40 12.57
C LEU A 1087 -38.39 -37.24 13.48
N PHE A 1088 -37.42 -36.60 14.13
CA PHE A 1088 -36.64 -37.22 15.20
C PHE A 1088 -37.39 -37.18 16.53
N GLN A 1089 -37.47 -38.31 17.24
CA GLN A 1089 -38.02 -38.37 18.59
C GLN A 1089 -36.89 -38.57 19.61
N GLN A 1090 -36.58 -37.50 20.35
CA GLN A 1090 -35.72 -37.53 21.52
C GLN A 1090 -36.55 -38.00 22.73
N CYS A 1091 -36.00 -38.82 23.63
CA CYS A 1091 -36.70 -39.22 24.87
C CYS A 1091 -37.00 -38.04 25.82
N CYS A 1092 -36.60 -36.80 25.49
CA CYS A 1092 -37.08 -35.59 26.16
C CYS A 1092 -37.54 -34.55 25.13
N LYS A 1093 -38.82 -34.16 25.26
CA LYS A 1093 -39.64 -33.20 24.51
C LYS A 1093 -38.89 -32.06 23.80
N LYS A 1094 -38.49 -32.25 22.53
CA LYS A 1094 -38.59 -31.25 21.43
C LYS A 1094 -38.06 -31.83 20.10
N SER A 1095 -38.86 -31.75 19.05
CA SER A 1095 -38.50 -32.08 17.67
C SER A 1095 -37.59 -30.99 17.08
N SER A 1096 -36.46 -31.35 16.48
CA SER A 1096 -35.54 -30.39 15.86
C SER A 1096 -35.23 -30.78 14.41
N LEU A 1097 -35.37 -29.83 13.47
CA LEU A 1097 -35.01 -30.01 12.05
C LEU A 1097 -33.53 -30.34 11.83
N SER A 1098 -33.23 -31.11 10.80
CA SER A 1098 -31.89 -31.53 10.36
C SER A 1098 -31.45 -30.78 9.07
N PRO A 1099 -30.14 -30.68 8.80
CA PRO A 1099 -28.99 -31.16 9.58
C PRO A 1099 -28.60 -30.21 10.73
N LYS A 1100 -28.34 -30.77 11.93
CA LYS A 1100 -27.86 -30.04 13.13
C LYS A 1100 -26.57 -30.66 13.66
N LEU A 1101 -25.62 -29.82 14.06
CA LEU A 1101 -24.40 -30.23 14.79
C LEU A 1101 -24.82 -30.62 16.21
N LYS A 1102 -24.58 -31.88 16.63
CA LYS A 1102 -24.91 -32.31 18.00
C LYS A 1102 -23.64 -32.63 18.81
N PRO A 1103 -23.58 -32.21 20.10
CA PRO A 1103 -22.43 -32.47 20.98
C PRO A 1103 -22.36 -33.93 21.45
N ARG A 1104 -21.18 -34.28 22.00
CA ARG A 1104 -20.68 -35.60 22.47
C ARG A 1104 -21.57 -36.45 23.41
N HIS A 1105 -22.74 -35.98 23.84
CA HIS A 1105 -23.58 -36.65 24.85
C HIS A 1105 -24.73 -37.50 24.27
N LEU A 1106 -24.76 -37.78 22.96
CA LEU A 1106 -25.78 -38.64 22.36
C LEU A 1106 -25.37 -40.11 22.35
N GLU A 1107 -26.01 -40.91 23.20
CA GLU A 1107 -25.74 -42.35 23.32
C GLU A 1107 -26.42 -43.18 22.22
N LYS A 1108 -27.63 -42.82 21.75
CA LYS A 1108 -28.44 -43.62 20.81
C LYS A 1108 -29.07 -42.80 19.68
N ILE A 1109 -28.90 -43.22 18.44
CA ILE A 1109 -29.62 -42.68 17.26
C ILE A 1109 -30.53 -43.76 16.67
N GLN A 1110 -31.80 -43.40 16.42
CA GLN A 1110 -32.79 -44.26 15.76
C GLN A 1110 -33.05 -43.75 14.35
N GLY A 1111 -32.89 -44.62 13.34
CA GLY A 1111 -33.23 -44.32 11.96
C GLY A 1111 -34.74 -44.25 11.73
N THR A 1112 -35.21 -43.21 11.05
CA THR A 1112 -36.65 -42.96 10.79
C THR A 1112 -37.08 -43.42 9.40
N GLU A 1113 -36.14 -43.47 8.45
CA GLU A 1113 -36.33 -43.89 7.06
C GLU A 1113 -35.57 -45.19 6.75
N ASP A 1114 -35.79 -45.75 5.55
CA ASP A 1114 -35.24 -47.05 5.12
C ASP A 1114 -33.70 -47.11 5.28
N PHE A 1115 -33.01 -46.00 5.07
CA PHE A 1115 -31.61 -45.79 5.42
C PHE A 1115 -31.39 -44.34 5.86
N THR A 1116 -30.90 -44.11 7.08
CA THR A 1116 -30.50 -42.78 7.55
C THR A 1116 -28.97 -42.68 7.50
N LYS A 1117 -28.43 -41.77 6.69
CA LYS A 1117 -26.96 -41.59 6.60
C LYS A 1117 -26.48 -40.60 7.67
N VAL A 1118 -25.38 -40.94 8.33
CA VAL A 1118 -24.78 -40.10 9.36
C VAL A 1118 -23.29 -39.94 9.06
N THR A 1119 -22.80 -38.70 9.05
CA THR A 1119 -21.35 -38.47 9.06
C THR A 1119 -20.83 -38.40 10.47
N ILE A 1120 -19.75 -39.14 10.71
CA ILE A 1120 -19.09 -39.19 12.01
C ILE A 1120 -17.68 -38.63 11.82
N VAL A 1121 -17.33 -37.64 12.65
CA VAL A 1121 -16.00 -37.02 12.70
C VAL A 1121 -15.24 -37.61 13.88
N GLN A 1122 -14.08 -38.24 13.64
CA GLN A 1122 -13.26 -38.85 14.70
C GLN A 1122 -12.00 -38.02 15.05
N THR A 1123 -11.55 -38.14 16.31
CA THR A 1123 -10.25 -37.67 16.77
C THR A 1123 -9.13 -38.51 16.18
N SER A 1124 -8.06 -37.86 15.76
CA SER A 1124 -6.80 -38.54 15.42
C SER A 1124 -6.07 -38.99 16.69
N ILE A 1125 -6.61 -40.00 17.38
CA ILE A 1125 -5.88 -40.68 18.47
C ILE A 1125 -5.57 -42.10 18.00
N TYR A 1126 -4.28 -42.32 17.71
CA TYR A 1126 -3.65 -43.59 17.36
C TYR A 1126 -4.27 -44.34 16.16
N SER A 1127 -3.68 -44.15 14.98
CA SER A 1127 -3.43 -45.32 14.13
C SER A 1127 -2.81 -46.38 15.03
N LYS A 1128 -3.49 -47.51 15.23
CA LYS A 1128 -3.00 -48.70 15.94
C LYS A 1128 -1.48 -48.78 15.79
N ARG A 1129 -0.75 -48.88 16.91
CA ARG A 1129 0.68 -49.20 16.96
C ARG A 1129 1.05 -50.02 15.73
N PHE A 1130 1.75 -49.39 14.78
CA PHE A 1130 2.41 -50.07 13.68
C PHE A 1130 3.58 -50.82 14.32
N ARG A 1131 3.28 -51.93 15.00
CA ARG A 1131 4.27 -52.93 15.36
C ARG A 1131 4.71 -53.54 14.04
N TRP A 1132 5.97 -53.32 13.68
CA TRP A 1132 6.69 -54.23 12.81
C TRP A 1132 6.48 -55.66 13.34
N ASN A 1133 5.56 -56.39 12.72
CA ASN A 1133 5.50 -57.83 12.78
C ASN A 1133 5.31 -58.29 11.35
N THR A 1134 6.45 -58.47 10.69
CA THR A 1134 6.60 -59.37 9.56
C THR A 1134 6.13 -60.76 9.97
N ARG A 1135 4.86 -61.09 9.71
CA ARG A 1135 4.39 -62.44 9.34
C ARG A 1135 2.90 -62.48 9.00
N LYS A 1136 2.67 -62.75 7.72
CA LYS A 1136 1.60 -63.56 7.12
C LYS A 1136 0.15 -63.07 7.23
N TYR A 1137 -0.30 -62.54 6.09
CA TYR A 1137 -1.61 -62.85 5.50
C TYR A 1137 -1.92 -64.34 5.61
N ILE A 1138 -3.04 -64.70 6.25
CA ILE A 1138 -3.91 -65.83 5.85
C ILE A 1138 -5.35 -65.38 6.13
N ALA A 1139 -6.16 -65.31 5.07
CA ALA A 1139 -7.59 -65.10 5.16
C ALA A 1139 -8.27 -66.40 5.63
N SER A 1140 -9.08 -66.34 6.69
CA SER A 1140 -9.99 -67.44 7.02
C SER A 1140 -11.29 -67.27 6.24
N HIS A 1141 -11.35 -67.91 5.07
CA HIS A 1141 -12.60 -68.34 4.47
C HIS A 1141 -13.41 -69.16 5.48
N LYS A 1142 -14.69 -68.84 5.65
CA LYS A 1142 -15.71 -69.83 6.03
C LYS A 1142 -16.60 -70.06 4.82
N PRO A 1143 -16.70 -71.29 4.30
CA PRO A 1143 -17.59 -71.63 3.20
C PRO A 1143 -19.03 -71.71 3.71
N ALA A 1144 -19.97 -71.29 2.85
CA ALA A 1144 -21.37 -71.63 2.98
C ALA A 1144 -21.55 -73.16 2.82
N HIS A 1145 -22.33 -73.77 3.69
CA HIS A 1145 -22.85 -75.13 3.46
C HIS A 1145 -24.17 -75.05 2.68
N PRO A 1146 -24.43 -76.01 1.78
CA PRO A 1146 -25.60 -76.01 0.92
C PRO A 1146 -26.78 -76.76 1.57
N THR A 1147 -27.97 -76.18 1.48
CA THR A 1147 -29.26 -76.83 1.17
C THR A 1147 -30.23 -75.77 0.69
#